data_AF-E8QXP3-F1
#
_entry.id   AF-E8QXP3-F1
#
_cell.length_a   1.000
_cell.length_b   1.000
_cell.length_c   1.000
_cell.angle_alpha   90.00
_cell.angle_beta   90.00
_cell.angle_gamma   90.00
#
_symmetry.space_group_name_H-M   'P 1'
#
loop_
_entity.id
_entity.type
_entity.pdbx_description
1 polymer ?
#
loop_
_entity_poly.entity_id
_entity_poly.type
_entity_poly.pdbx_seq_one_letter_code
_entity_poly.pdbx_strand_id
1 'polypeptide(L)'
;MSLSRVYWTWTLLTATMTAGVDAGLSPARAVDGDKKVTYQEALGVFRARCMPCHNGDQKKGGLVLDTYLGVMQGGGSGEVIEPGDASASTLYLLAAHEEEPRMPPNGARIPDAELAILKQWIDAGAPENAGSAMAAPKKPNAEFKLDPAAVGKPQGDPATPDPALVSTNPPIHPSRPGPILALAASPWAPIVAVGSHKQVVIYRTDGTRRLAAVLPFPEGTIHTLRFSRSGDLLLGGGGRGGESGLAVVWNVKTGERLFEVGRDKEYDVVLAADISPDQSLVAVGGPNRIVRVYDTSTGEPIYEIRKHTEWITALEFSPDGVLLASGDRNNGLLVWEALNGREFFDLRGHSKAITGVSWRADSNVLASASLDGTVRLWEMTNGGQIKAINAHGGGVEAIHFALDGRIATAGRDNRTRLWNANGDKIRDFDPLPDLGLQAVLTHDGQILIGADFSGVVRLWNAESGQVLADLAANPAPLPIRLEQTAANVAEAEAQANQLEAGLSDLRAAVAAAEQAVKAAETTLAQRAAELAQAQAEANKATQIRQQAEAAQADAANATQAAQQALQALDTAKATHERAMAETQTALAQTAAAINHARVEVETALAAKAQADQALAQAVADLKAADPTQVAQAAQVVIQRRREVQARVEAIDQAAFAVLTQDGTRAHLTAALAQTQRDLAALPARRAEAEAALNAARTELAKRAEAVKQAVAQADALAQTLAQAQNAHDQARAMVEKAKADQAAVAKTFADKSAPLDAARQTLAALKTDLELLQAESKRSTAGQAALAK
;
A
#
# COMPACT_ATOMS: atom_id res chain seq x y z
N MET A 1 -53.44 16.69 18.86
CA MET A 1 -53.26 17.53 17.65
C MET A 1 -52.78 16.59 16.54
N SER A 2 -53.71 16.15 15.69
CA SER A 2 -53.83 16.62 14.29
C SER A 2 -52.72 16.01 13.41
N LEU A 3 -52.99 14.88 12.74
CA LEU A 3 -53.27 14.78 11.27
C LEU A 3 -51.96 14.78 10.47
N SER A 4 -51.61 13.88 9.54
CA SER A 4 -52.37 13.11 8.53
C SER A 4 -51.39 12.11 7.86
N ARG A 5 -51.74 10.82 7.68
CA ARG A 5 -52.26 10.13 6.46
C ARG A 5 -51.24 9.93 5.32
N VAL A 6 -51.19 8.85 4.53
CA VAL A 6 -51.96 7.59 4.39
C VAL A 6 -51.16 6.72 3.40
N TYR A 7 -50.88 5.46 3.75
CA TYR A 7 -50.68 4.34 2.83
C TYR A 7 -52.05 3.66 2.61
N TRP A 8 -52.21 2.81 1.58
CA TRP A 8 -53.05 1.58 1.48
C TRP A 8 -53.34 1.29 -0.02
N THR A 9 -52.75 0.25 -0.63
CA THR A 9 -53.06 -1.20 -0.66
C THR A 9 -54.12 -1.63 -1.67
N TRP A 10 -53.77 -2.73 -2.33
CA TRP A 10 -54.53 -3.55 -3.27
C TRP A 10 -55.81 -4.17 -2.67
N THR A 11 -56.80 -4.42 -3.52
CA THR A 11 -57.92 -5.31 -3.23
C THR A 11 -58.16 -6.26 -4.40
N LEU A 12 -58.01 -7.56 -4.13
CA LEU A 12 -58.50 -8.68 -4.92
C LEU A 12 -59.97 -8.95 -4.52
N LEU A 13 -60.84 -9.19 -5.49
CA LEU A 13 -62.14 -9.84 -5.24
C LEU A 13 -62.45 -10.84 -6.37
N THR A 14 -62.54 -12.10 -5.99
CA THR A 14 -63.08 -13.21 -6.78
C THR A 14 -64.60 -13.29 -6.62
N ALA A 15 -65.34 -13.51 -7.72
CA ALA A 15 -66.71 -14.00 -7.68
C ALA A 15 -67.01 -14.92 -8.88
N THR A 16 -67.64 -16.05 -8.57
CA THR A 16 -67.97 -17.22 -9.39
C THR A 16 -69.26 -17.07 -10.22
N MET A 17 -69.34 -17.90 -11.26
CA MET A 17 -70.38 -18.03 -12.30
C MET A 17 -71.84 -18.23 -11.83
N THR A 18 -72.78 -17.76 -12.65
CA THR A 18 -74.04 -18.45 -13.02
C THR A 18 -74.44 -18.15 -14.48
N ALA A 19 -74.99 -19.17 -15.15
CA ALA A 19 -75.40 -19.17 -16.55
C ALA A 19 -76.87 -18.74 -16.76
N GLY A 20 -77.21 -18.24 -17.95
CA GLY A 20 -78.58 -17.86 -18.34
C GLY A 20 -78.73 -17.37 -19.80
N VAL A 21 -78.79 -18.36 -20.69
CA VAL A 21 -79.32 -18.52 -22.08
C VAL A 21 -80.12 -17.39 -22.80
N ASP A 22 -79.72 -17.17 -24.06
CA ASP A 22 -80.39 -16.86 -25.35
C ASP A 22 -81.40 -15.71 -25.58
N ALA A 23 -81.05 -14.90 -26.60
CA ALA A 23 -81.75 -14.64 -27.89
C ALA A 23 -81.51 -13.16 -28.28
N GLY A 24 -81.03 -12.76 -29.46
CA GLY A 24 -80.94 -13.37 -30.77
C GLY A 24 -81.16 -12.25 -31.79
N LEU A 25 -80.10 -11.66 -32.33
CA LEU A 25 -80.11 -10.89 -33.57
C LEU A 25 -78.78 -11.14 -34.31
N SER A 26 -78.93 -11.65 -35.54
CA SER A 26 -77.91 -12.19 -36.46
C SER A 26 -76.85 -11.18 -36.94
N PRO A 27 -75.75 -11.66 -37.54
CA PRO A 27 -74.43 -11.03 -37.43
C PRO A 27 -74.12 -10.03 -38.56
N ALA A 28 -73.37 -8.98 -38.21
CA ALA A 28 -72.58 -8.24 -39.19
C ALA A 28 -71.37 -9.10 -39.58
N ARG A 29 -71.29 -9.39 -40.89
CA ARG A 29 -70.23 -10.10 -41.60
C ARG A 29 -68.83 -9.77 -41.06
N ALA A 30 -68.13 -10.80 -40.56
CA ALA A 30 -66.68 -10.80 -40.48
C ALA A 30 -66.11 -10.68 -41.91
N VAL A 31 -65.13 -9.80 -42.11
CA VAL A 31 -64.41 -9.67 -43.37
C VAL A 31 -63.30 -10.73 -43.36
N ASP A 32 -63.39 -11.68 -44.29
CA ASP A 32 -62.40 -12.72 -44.56
C ASP A 32 -61.01 -12.13 -44.81
N GLY A 33 -60.00 -12.62 -44.08
CA GLY A 33 -58.59 -12.23 -44.15
C GLY A 33 -57.79 -12.85 -45.31
N ASP A 34 -58.42 -13.14 -46.45
CA ASP A 34 -57.73 -13.76 -47.61
C ASP A 34 -58.10 -13.12 -48.97
N LYS A 35 -58.69 -11.92 -48.97
CA LYS A 35 -58.86 -11.14 -50.20
C LYS A 35 -57.68 -10.19 -50.40
N LYS A 36 -56.85 -10.47 -51.41
CA LYS A 36 -55.81 -9.55 -51.91
C LYS A 36 -56.46 -8.23 -52.30
N VAL A 37 -56.03 -7.13 -51.70
CA VAL A 37 -56.46 -5.77 -52.09
C VAL A 37 -55.69 -5.39 -53.35
N THR A 38 -56.40 -5.17 -54.45
CA THR A 38 -55.88 -4.78 -55.77
C THR A 38 -56.32 -3.36 -56.13
N TYR A 39 -55.88 -2.88 -57.28
CA TYR A 39 -56.31 -1.59 -57.80
C TYR A 39 -57.84 -1.49 -57.90
N GLN A 40 -58.58 -2.57 -58.11
CA GLN A 40 -60.05 -2.54 -58.15
C GLN A 40 -60.69 -2.12 -56.82
N GLU A 41 -60.14 -2.57 -55.69
CA GLU A 41 -60.59 -2.16 -54.36
C GLU A 41 -60.20 -0.70 -54.06
N ALA A 42 -58.96 -0.29 -54.39
CA ALA A 42 -58.51 1.09 -54.25
C ALA A 42 -59.29 2.06 -55.17
N LEU A 43 -59.67 1.62 -56.36
CA LEU A 43 -60.49 2.35 -57.33
C LEU A 43 -61.88 2.68 -56.78
N GLY A 44 -62.42 1.83 -55.90
CA GLY A 44 -63.67 2.11 -55.18
C GLY A 44 -63.56 3.36 -54.29
N VAL A 45 -62.43 3.51 -53.58
CA VAL A 45 -62.13 4.70 -52.77
C VAL A 45 -61.87 5.91 -53.66
N PHE A 46 -61.10 5.75 -54.74
CA PHE A 46 -60.83 6.83 -55.69
C PHE A 46 -62.10 7.37 -56.34
N ARG A 47 -63.02 6.51 -56.77
CA ARG A 47 -64.32 6.92 -57.33
C ARG A 47 -65.15 7.72 -56.34
N ALA A 48 -65.16 7.29 -55.08
CA ALA A 48 -65.97 7.92 -54.04
C ALA A 48 -65.41 9.28 -53.58
N ARG A 49 -64.08 9.44 -53.51
CA ARG A 49 -63.45 10.58 -52.81
C ARG A 49 -62.55 11.45 -53.68
N CYS A 50 -61.90 10.90 -54.70
CA CYS A 50 -60.78 11.57 -55.39
C CYS A 50 -61.12 11.94 -56.85
N MET A 51 -61.88 11.11 -57.55
CA MET A 51 -62.26 11.30 -58.94
C MET A 51 -63.12 12.53 -59.26
N PRO A 52 -63.87 13.15 -58.33
CA PRO A 52 -64.49 14.43 -58.62
C PRO A 52 -63.50 15.53 -59.03
N CYS A 53 -62.19 15.35 -58.77
CA CYS A 53 -61.13 16.30 -59.13
C CYS A 53 -59.90 15.69 -59.83
N HIS A 54 -59.77 14.35 -59.85
CA HIS A 54 -58.61 13.62 -60.38
C HIS A 54 -59.04 12.45 -61.31
N ASN A 55 -59.58 12.78 -62.48
CA ASN A 55 -60.00 11.84 -63.52
C ASN A 55 -59.48 12.27 -64.91
N GLY A 56 -59.74 11.48 -65.95
CA GLY A 56 -59.27 11.74 -67.32
C GLY A 56 -59.67 13.10 -67.90
N ASP A 57 -60.82 13.65 -67.49
CA ASP A 57 -61.36 14.93 -67.96
C ASP A 57 -60.98 16.11 -67.03
N GLN A 58 -60.73 15.83 -65.75
CA GLN A 58 -60.35 16.81 -64.73
C GLN A 58 -59.09 16.37 -63.99
N LYS A 59 -57.93 16.89 -64.43
CA LYS A 59 -56.59 16.53 -63.94
C LYS A 59 -56.01 17.59 -63.01
N LYS A 60 -56.67 17.92 -61.89
CA LYS A 60 -56.10 18.89 -60.95
C LYS A 60 -54.77 18.35 -60.41
N GLY A 61 -53.74 19.21 -60.38
CA GLY A 61 -52.38 18.79 -60.01
C GLY A 61 -51.74 17.78 -60.97
N GLY A 62 -52.27 17.61 -62.19
CA GLY A 62 -51.76 16.66 -63.19
C GLY A 62 -52.05 15.18 -62.89
N LEU A 63 -52.75 14.88 -61.80
CA LEU A 63 -52.97 13.52 -61.31
C LEU A 63 -54.27 12.91 -61.86
N VAL A 64 -54.20 11.64 -62.29
CA VAL A 64 -55.31 10.88 -62.89
C VAL A 64 -55.46 9.56 -62.12
N LEU A 65 -56.60 9.34 -61.46
CA LEU A 65 -56.80 8.18 -60.58
C LEU A 65 -57.76 7.12 -61.12
N ASP A 66 -58.31 7.32 -62.33
CA ASP A 66 -59.30 6.44 -62.96
C ASP A 66 -58.72 5.31 -63.81
N THR A 67 -57.42 5.32 -64.03
CA THR A 67 -56.66 4.23 -64.65
C THR A 67 -55.43 3.90 -63.82
N TYR A 68 -55.05 2.61 -63.76
CA TYR A 68 -53.89 2.15 -62.98
C TYR A 68 -52.60 2.86 -63.41
N LEU A 69 -52.39 2.95 -64.73
CA LEU A 69 -51.26 3.67 -65.32
C LEU A 69 -51.25 5.15 -64.92
N GLY A 70 -52.41 5.81 -64.83
CA GLY A 70 -52.49 7.20 -64.39
C GLY A 70 -52.06 7.41 -62.94
N VAL A 71 -52.38 6.46 -62.05
CA VAL A 71 -51.95 6.51 -60.65
C VAL A 71 -50.44 6.31 -60.52
N MET A 72 -49.91 5.32 -61.23
CA MET A 72 -48.49 4.98 -61.19
C MET A 72 -47.60 6.02 -61.89
N GLN A 73 -48.13 6.73 -62.89
CA GLN A 73 -47.43 7.83 -63.56
C GLN A 73 -47.29 9.08 -62.67
N GLY A 74 -48.12 9.20 -61.64
CA GLY A 74 -48.09 10.34 -60.72
C GLY A 74 -48.73 11.62 -61.28
N GLY A 75 -48.50 12.72 -60.57
CA GLY A 75 -49.02 14.04 -60.93
C GLY A 75 -47.94 15.00 -61.45
N GLY A 76 -48.29 16.28 -61.58
CA GLY A 76 -47.35 17.32 -62.00
C GLY A 76 -46.18 17.56 -61.03
N SER A 77 -46.23 16.98 -59.82
CA SER A 77 -45.20 17.04 -58.78
C SER A 77 -44.35 15.76 -58.68
N GLY A 78 -44.54 14.78 -59.58
CA GLY A 78 -43.84 13.50 -59.56
C GLY A 78 -44.73 12.32 -59.17
N GLU A 79 -44.11 11.19 -58.85
CA GLU A 79 -44.77 9.97 -58.40
C GLU A 79 -45.54 10.24 -57.09
N VAL A 80 -46.77 9.72 -56.99
CA VAL A 80 -47.62 9.94 -55.81
C VAL A 80 -47.81 8.69 -54.95
N ILE A 81 -47.36 7.54 -55.46
CA ILE A 81 -47.36 6.26 -54.76
C ILE A 81 -45.95 5.67 -54.83
N GLU A 82 -45.45 5.28 -53.68
CA GLU A 82 -44.25 4.47 -53.46
C GLU A 82 -44.70 3.04 -53.15
N PRO A 83 -44.68 2.11 -54.13
CA PRO A 83 -45.16 0.75 -53.92
C PRO A 83 -44.40 0.05 -52.80
N GLY A 84 -45.13 -0.44 -51.79
CA GLY A 84 -44.57 -1.12 -50.62
C GLY A 84 -44.38 -0.22 -49.39
N ASP A 85 -44.65 1.08 -49.49
CA ASP A 85 -44.57 2.02 -48.37
C ASP A 85 -45.66 3.11 -48.45
N ALA A 86 -46.77 2.88 -47.75
CA ALA A 86 -47.84 3.88 -47.66
C ALA A 86 -47.41 5.16 -46.90
N SER A 87 -46.44 5.07 -45.99
CA SER A 87 -45.94 6.23 -45.23
C SER A 87 -44.98 7.11 -46.04
N ALA A 88 -44.39 6.61 -47.11
CA ALA A 88 -43.63 7.40 -48.08
C ALA A 88 -44.48 7.86 -49.28
N SER A 89 -45.70 7.32 -49.44
CA SER A 89 -46.59 7.65 -50.55
C SER A 89 -47.38 8.93 -50.29
N THR A 90 -47.06 9.99 -51.05
CA THR A 90 -47.72 11.30 -50.91
C THR A 90 -49.25 11.21 -51.03
N LEU A 91 -49.77 10.32 -51.89
CA LEU A 91 -51.20 10.09 -52.05
C LEU A 91 -51.88 9.62 -50.74
N TYR A 92 -51.21 8.80 -49.95
CA TYR A 92 -51.72 8.36 -48.65
C TYR A 92 -51.61 9.48 -47.61
N LEU A 93 -50.45 10.12 -47.51
CA LEU A 93 -50.19 11.19 -46.54
C LEU A 93 -51.15 12.39 -46.69
N LEU A 94 -51.38 12.83 -47.92
CA LEU A 94 -52.29 13.96 -48.23
C LEU A 94 -53.76 13.59 -47.93
N ALA A 95 -54.17 12.35 -48.20
CA ALA A 95 -55.52 11.85 -47.96
C ALA A 95 -55.80 11.56 -46.47
N ALA A 96 -54.77 11.15 -45.74
CA ALA A 96 -54.79 10.95 -44.29
C ALA A 96 -54.67 12.27 -43.49
N HIS A 97 -54.43 13.40 -44.18
CA HIS A 97 -54.16 14.71 -43.58
C HIS A 97 -52.87 14.74 -42.72
N GLU A 98 -51.87 13.94 -43.09
CA GLU A 98 -50.56 13.87 -42.40
C GLU A 98 -49.55 14.86 -43.00
N GLU A 99 -49.79 15.36 -44.22
CA GLU A 99 -48.96 16.36 -44.91
C GLU A 99 -49.84 17.45 -45.59
N GLU A 100 -49.28 18.66 -45.82
CA GLU A 100 -49.97 19.76 -46.51
C GLU A 100 -49.47 19.92 -47.95
N PRO A 101 -50.37 20.16 -48.95
CA PRO A 101 -51.78 20.54 -48.82
C PRO A 101 -52.74 19.34 -48.62
N ARG A 102 -53.64 19.43 -47.65
CA ARG A 102 -54.59 18.34 -47.33
C ARG A 102 -55.59 18.09 -48.46
N MET A 103 -55.91 16.83 -48.70
CA MET A 103 -56.89 16.41 -49.71
C MET A 103 -58.07 15.67 -49.06
N PRO A 104 -59.33 16.14 -49.23
CA PRO A 104 -59.77 17.24 -50.08
C PRO A 104 -59.50 18.64 -49.47
N PRO A 105 -59.13 19.68 -50.26
CA PRO A 105 -58.67 20.99 -49.75
C PRO A 105 -59.62 21.73 -48.80
N ASN A 106 -60.92 21.45 -48.88
CA ASN A 106 -61.98 21.99 -48.00
C ASN A 106 -62.91 20.87 -47.49
N GLY A 107 -62.44 19.63 -47.44
CA GLY A 107 -63.22 18.45 -47.06
C GLY A 107 -62.80 17.85 -45.73
N ALA A 108 -63.66 17.02 -45.14
CA ALA A 108 -63.28 16.19 -44.00
C ALA A 108 -62.31 15.09 -44.45
N ARG A 109 -61.43 14.68 -43.52
CA ARG A 109 -60.51 13.55 -43.69
C ARG A 109 -61.27 12.30 -44.11
N ILE A 110 -60.68 11.51 -45.00
CA ILE A 110 -61.26 10.23 -45.44
C ILE A 110 -61.39 9.30 -44.22
N PRO A 111 -62.50 8.55 -44.06
CA PRO A 111 -62.68 7.62 -42.95
C PRO A 111 -61.58 6.55 -42.88
N ASP A 112 -61.19 6.14 -41.67
CA ASP A 112 -60.07 5.21 -41.46
C ASP A 112 -60.25 3.87 -42.18
N ALA A 113 -61.49 3.40 -42.36
CA ALA A 113 -61.77 2.17 -43.09
C ALA A 113 -61.43 2.27 -44.59
N GLU A 114 -61.64 3.44 -45.22
CA GLU A 114 -61.29 3.69 -46.63
C GLU A 114 -59.78 3.95 -46.77
N LEU A 115 -59.17 4.65 -45.80
CA LEU A 115 -57.71 4.82 -45.73
C LEU A 115 -56.98 3.50 -45.52
N ALA A 116 -57.53 2.57 -44.74
CA ALA A 116 -56.96 1.25 -44.54
C ALA A 116 -56.87 0.46 -45.85
N ILE A 117 -57.86 0.60 -46.75
CA ILE A 117 -57.84 -0.04 -48.08
C ILE A 117 -56.71 0.53 -48.93
N LEU A 118 -56.54 1.86 -48.95
CA LEU A 118 -55.44 2.51 -49.67
C LEU A 118 -54.07 2.13 -49.09
N LYS A 119 -53.94 2.13 -47.76
CA LYS A 119 -52.72 1.71 -47.06
C LYS A 119 -52.35 0.27 -47.40
N GLN A 120 -53.32 -0.63 -47.30
CA GLN A 120 -53.11 -2.07 -47.52
C GLN A 120 -52.79 -2.37 -48.99
N TRP A 121 -53.38 -1.64 -49.94
CA TRP A 121 -53.04 -1.76 -51.35
C TRP A 121 -51.63 -1.23 -51.66
N ILE A 122 -51.25 -0.09 -51.12
CA ILE A 122 -49.91 0.50 -51.33
C ILE A 122 -48.83 -0.36 -50.68
N ASP A 123 -49.00 -0.77 -49.42
CA ASP A 123 -48.07 -1.64 -48.69
C ASP A 123 -47.93 -3.02 -49.37
N ALA A 124 -48.96 -3.48 -50.09
CA ALA A 124 -48.93 -4.69 -50.91
C ALA A 124 -48.14 -4.53 -52.24
N GLY A 125 -47.55 -3.37 -52.50
CA GLY A 125 -46.82 -3.06 -53.73
C GLY A 125 -47.73 -2.57 -54.87
N ALA A 126 -48.88 -1.98 -54.53
CA ALA A 126 -49.86 -1.43 -55.48
C ALA A 126 -50.20 -2.38 -56.66
N PRO A 127 -50.65 -3.63 -56.41
CA PRO A 127 -50.93 -4.59 -57.48
C PRO A 127 -52.13 -4.16 -58.34
N GLU A 128 -51.97 -4.21 -59.67
CA GLU A 128 -53.05 -3.88 -60.63
C GLU A 128 -54.18 -4.93 -60.60
N ASN A 129 -53.79 -6.21 -60.54
CA ASN A 129 -54.72 -7.34 -60.50
C ASN A 129 -54.16 -8.46 -59.59
N ALA A 130 -54.99 -9.48 -59.31
CA ALA A 130 -54.63 -10.57 -58.39
C ALA A 130 -53.41 -11.42 -58.81
N GLY A 131 -52.95 -11.27 -60.06
CA GLY A 131 -51.79 -11.96 -60.65
C GLY A 131 -50.50 -11.13 -60.70
N SER A 132 -50.51 -9.85 -60.32
CA SER A 132 -49.31 -9.01 -60.28
C SER A 132 -48.41 -9.39 -59.08
N ALA A 133 -47.08 -9.46 -59.30
CA ALA A 133 -46.11 -9.76 -58.24
C ALA A 133 -46.05 -8.60 -57.22
N MET A 134 -46.15 -8.92 -55.93
CA MET A 134 -46.04 -7.95 -54.84
C MET A 134 -44.56 -7.59 -54.63
N ALA A 135 -44.25 -6.30 -54.54
CA ALA A 135 -42.93 -5.85 -54.08
C ALA A 135 -42.75 -6.25 -52.61
N ALA A 136 -41.57 -6.74 -52.23
CA ALA A 136 -41.28 -7.00 -50.83
C ALA A 136 -41.34 -5.68 -50.05
N PRO A 137 -42.00 -5.62 -48.87
CA PRO A 137 -42.07 -4.40 -48.08
C PRO A 137 -40.65 -3.93 -47.74
N LYS A 138 -40.29 -2.70 -48.12
CA LYS A 138 -39.08 -2.06 -47.60
C LYS A 138 -39.24 -1.98 -46.08
N LYS A 139 -38.27 -2.54 -45.34
CA LYS A 139 -38.28 -2.43 -43.88
C LYS A 139 -38.31 -0.94 -43.50
N PRO A 140 -39.12 -0.54 -42.50
CA PRO A 140 -39.16 0.84 -42.06
C PRO A 140 -37.77 1.26 -41.58
N ASN A 141 -37.27 2.37 -42.13
CA ASN A 141 -36.07 3.05 -41.67
C ASN A 141 -36.35 3.62 -40.28
N ALA A 142 -36.20 2.79 -39.25
CA ALA A 142 -35.96 3.30 -37.91
C ALA A 142 -34.56 3.93 -37.94
N GLU A 143 -34.49 5.26 -37.91
CA GLU A 143 -33.24 6.00 -37.76
C GLU A 143 -32.50 5.49 -36.50
N PHE A 144 -31.57 4.56 -36.69
CA PHE A 144 -30.63 4.15 -35.67
C PHE A 144 -29.59 5.27 -35.57
N LYS A 145 -29.78 6.18 -34.61
CA LYS A 145 -28.82 7.25 -34.34
C LYS A 145 -27.59 6.66 -33.65
N LEU A 146 -26.61 6.25 -34.45
CA LEU A 146 -25.22 6.22 -34.01
C LEU A 146 -24.88 7.63 -33.51
N ASP A 147 -24.29 7.75 -32.32
CA ASP A 147 -23.88 9.04 -31.78
C ASP A 147 -22.59 9.48 -32.49
N PRO A 148 -22.64 10.44 -33.44
CA PRO A 148 -21.45 10.86 -34.16
C PRO A 148 -20.48 11.63 -33.26
N ALA A 149 -20.91 12.03 -32.05
CA ALA A 149 -20.08 12.67 -31.04
C ALA A 149 -19.30 11.65 -30.17
N ALA A 150 -19.50 10.34 -30.36
CA ALA A 150 -18.73 9.28 -29.70
C ALA A 150 -17.33 9.09 -30.32
N VAL A 151 -16.62 10.21 -30.55
CA VAL A 151 -15.25 10.23 -31.04
C VAL A 151 -14.28 10.15 -29.86
N GLY A 152 -13.41 9.15 -29.85
CA GLY A 152 -12.36 9.04 -28.84
C GLY A 152 -12.81 8.31 -27.58
N LYS A 153 -12.43 8.82 -26.40
CA LYS A 153 -12.64 8.13 -25.12
C LYS A 153 -14.13 8.12 -24.73
N PRO A 154 -14.71 6.96 -24.32
CA PRO A 154 -16.10 6.91 -23.90
C PRO A 154 -16.34 7.80 -22.67
N GLN A 155 -17.50 8.46 -22.62
CA GLN A 155 -17.89 9.37 -21.53
C GLN A 155 -18.30 8.64 -20.23
N GLY A 156 -18.36 7.31 -20.24
CA GLY A 156 -18.67 6.46 -19.08
C GLY A 156 -17.74 5.25 -18.99
N ASP A 157 -18.16 4.23 -18.23
CA ASP A 157 -17.40 3.00 -18.11
C ASP A 157 -17.15 2.38 -19.50
N PRO A 158 -15.89 2.00 -19.80
CA PRO A 158 -15.55 1.36 -21.06
C PRO A 158 -16.46 0.17 -21.36
N ALA A 159 -16.85 0.02 -22.62
CA ALA A 159 -17.71 -1.08 -23.03
C ALA A 159 -17.07 -2.43 -22.79
N THR A 160 -17.69 -3.22 -21.91
CA THR A 160 -17.42 -4.64 -21.74
C THR A 160 -18.70 -5.42 -21.98
N PRO A 161 -18.63 -6.62 -22.58
CA PRO A 161 -19.80 -7.49 -22.73
C PRO A 161 -20.49 -7.71 -21.39
N ASP A 162 -21.78 -7.39 -21.33
CA ASP A 162 -22.60 -7.60 -20.16
C ASP A 162 -22.92 -9.09 -20.05
N PRO A 163 -22.42 -9.80 -19.03
CA PRO A 163 -22.74 -11.20 -18.84
C PRO A 163 -24.25 -11.44 -18.72
N ALA A 164 -25.09 -10.43 -18.44
CA ALA A 164 -26.54 -10.50 -18.45
C ALA A 164 -27.14 -10.76 -19.85
N LEU A 165 -26.52 -10.19 -20.88
CA LEU A 165 -27.09 -10.02 -22.22
C LEU A 165 -26.41 -10.87 -23.29
N VAL A 166 -25.11 -11.15 -23.13
CA VAL A 166 -24.33 -11.92 -24.11
C VAL A 166 -24.31 -13.41 -23.77
N SER A 167 -24.19 -14.24 -24.80
CA SER A 167 -23.86 -15.66 -24.63
C SER A 167 -22.37 -15.89 -24.78
N THR A 168 -21.84 -16.82 -23.99
CA THR A 168 -20.49 -17.38 -24.15
C THR A 168 -20.52 -18.77 -24.80
N ASN A 169 -21.71 -19.29 -25.14
CA ASN A 169 -21.84 -20.60 -25.76
C ASN A 169 -21.51 -20.52 -27.26
N PRO A 170 -20.48 -21.23 -27.73
CA PRO A 170 -20.11 -21.20 -29.14
C PRO A 170 -21.21 -21.82 -30.02
N PRO A 171 -21.67 -21.14 -31.08
CA PRO A 171 -22.62 -21.72 -32.03
C PRO A 171 -22.01 -22.89 -32.82
N ILE A 172 -20.69 -22.89 -33.01
CA ILE A 172 -19.95 -24.00 -33.62
C ILE A 172 -18.68 -24.30 -32.84
N HIS A 173 -18.31 -25.57 -32.79
CA HIS A 173 -17.09 -26.02 -32.13
C HIS A 173 -16.29 -26.95 -33.06
N PRO A 174 -15.43 -26.41 -33.94
CA PRO A 174 -14.56 -27.23 -34.79
C PRO A 174 -13.64 -28.12 -33.95
N SER A 175 -13.33 -29.32 -34.46
CA SER A 175 -12.48 -30.30 -33.78
C SER A 175 -11.00 -29.90 -33.70
N ARG A 176 -10.58 -28.89 -34.48
CA ARG A 176 -9.23 -28.31 -34.47
C ARG A 176 -9.32 -26.79 -34.56
N PRO A 177 -8.45 -26.06 -33.85
CA PRO A 177 -8.33 -24.62 -34.03
C PRO A 177 -7.79 -24.31 -35.43
N GLY A 178 -8.27 -23.22 -36.02
CA GLY A 178 -7.84 -22.71 -37.32
C GLY A 178 -7.00 -21.44 -37.18
N PRO A 179 -6.49 -20.88 -38.29
CA PRO A 179 -5.64 -19.70 -38.26
C PRO A 179 -6.37 -18.47 -37.70
N ILE A 180 -5.70 -17.71 -36.85
CA ILE A 180 -6.23 -16.46 -36.30
C ILE A 180 -5.90 -15.32 -37.25
N LEU A 181 -6.81 -15.10 -38.21
CA LEU A 181 -6.66 -14.05 -39.22
C LEU A 181 -7.00 -12.66 -38.69
N ALA A 182 -7.78 -12.55 -37.61
CA ALA A 182 -8.24 -11.29 -37.05
C ALA A 182 -8.12 -11.24 -35.53
N LEU A 183 -7.58 -10.14 -35.01
CA LEU A 183 -7.41 -9.88 -33.59
C LEU A 183 -7.56 -8.38 -33.34
N ALA A 184 -8.29 -8.01 -32.29
CA ALA A 184 -8.43 -6.61 -31.88
C ALA A 184 -8.44 -6.51 -30.36
N ALA A 185 -7.68 -5.58 -29.80
CA ALA A 185 -7.80 -5.18 -28.39
C ALA A 185 -8.72 -3.96 -28.29
N SER A 186 -9.57 -3.90 -27.26
CA SER A 186 -10.35 -2.69 -27.01
C SER A 186 -9.40 -1.54 -26.65
N PRO A 187 -9.65 -0.31 -27.13
CA PRO A 187 -8.83 0.84 -26.78
C PRO A 187 -8.96 1.27 -25.31
N TRP A 188 -10.07 0.91 -24.65
CA TRP A 188 -10.41 1.43 -23.31
C TRP A 188 -10.76 0.37 -22.28
N ALA A 189 -11.17 -0.81 -22.71
CA ALA A 189 -11.59 -1.90 -21.84
C ALA A 189 -10.55 -3.03 -21.80
N PRO A 190 -10.44 -3.79 -20.69
CA PRO A 190 -9.59 -4.97 -20.60
C PRO A 190 -10.23 -6.15 -21.34
N ILE A 191 -10.44 -6.02 -22.66
CA ILE A 191 -10.99 -7.08 -23.52
C ILE A 191 -10.22 -7.20 -24.83
N VAL A 192 -10.18 -8.41 -25.37
CA VAL A 192 -9.64 -8.74 -26.68
C VAL A 192 -10.65 -9.57 -27.45
N ALA A 193 -10.88 -9.22 -28.72
CA ALA A 193 -11.69 -9.95 -29.66
C ALA A 193 -10.80 -10.78 -30.59
N VAL A 194 -11.10 -12.07 -30.68
CA VAL A 194 -10.40 -13.06 -31.49
C VAL A 194 -11.34 -13.54 -32.59
N GLY A 195 -10.93 -13.38 -33.84
CA GLY A 195 -11.66 -13.91 -34.99
C GLY A 195 -11.41 -15.41 -35.11
N SER A 196 -12.47 -16.18 -34.90
CA SER A 196 -12.46 -17.64 -35.02
C SER A 196 -13.33 -18.06 -36.21
N HIS A 197 -13.38 -19.35 -36.50
CA HIS A 197 -14.21 -19.84 -37.60
C HIS A 197 -15.68 -19.54 -37.30
N LYS A 198 -16.32 -18.73 -38.15
CA LYS A 198 -17.73 -18.30 -38.05
C LYS A 198 -18.18 -17.70 -36.72
N GLN A 199 -17.26 -17.20 -35.91
CA GLN A 199 -17.57 -16.60 -34.62
C GLN A 199 -16.46 -15.66 -34.18
N VAL A 200 -16.82 -14.61 -33.45
CA VAL A 200 -15.89 -13.77 -32.71
C VAL A 200 -15.92 -14.20 -31.25
N VAL A 201 -14.75 -14.45 -30.67
CA VAL A 201 -14.61 -14.83 -29.26
C VAL A 201 -13.99 -13.65 -28.52
N ILE A 202 -14.66 -13.15 -27.49
CA ILE A 202 -14.18 -12.01 -26.69
C ILE A 202 -13.74 -12.51 -25.33
N TYR A 203 -12.48 -12.26 -24.98
CA TYR A 203 -11.90 -12.56 -23.67
C TYR A 203 -11.66 -11.29 -22.88
N ARG A 204 -11.78 -11.38 -21.54
CA ARG A 204 -11.21 -10.38 -20.65
C ARG A 204 -9.70 -10.54 -20.62
N THR A 205 -8.97 -9.44 -20.53
CA THR A 205 -7.50 -9.41 -20.40
C THR A 205 -7.06 -9.00 -19.00
N ASP A 206 -7.99 -8.87 -18.05
CA ASP A 206 -7.67 -8.72 -16.63
C ASP A 206 -7.14 -10.03 -16.03
N GLY A 207 -6.85 -10.04 -14.72
CA GLY A 207 -6.31 -11.22 -14.03
C GLY A 207 -7.16 -12.50 -14.17
N THR A 208 -8.45 -12.39 -14.52
CA THR A 208 -9.35 -13.55 -14.66
C THR A 208 -9.20 -14.25 -16.00
N ARG A 209 -8.82 -13.52 -17.07
CA ARG A 209 -8.64 -14.05 -18.44
C ARG A 209 -9.84 -14.85 -18.97
N ARG A 210 -11.03 -14.56 -18.43
CA ARG A 210 -12.24 -15.34 -18.68
C ARG A 210 -12.86 -15.02 -20.04
N LEU A 211 -13.61 -15.98 -20.57
CA LEU A 211 -14.45 -15.77 -21.75
C LEU A 211 -15.60 -14.82 -21.41
N ALA A 212 -15.72 -13.72 -22.15
CA ALA A 212 -16.71 -12.67 -21.91
C ALA A 212 -17.93 -12.79 -22.85
N ALA A 213 -17.72 -13.10 -24.13
CA ALA A 213 -18.79 -13.26 -25.12
C ALA A 213 -18.35 -14.11 -26.31
N VAL A 214 -19.32 -14.72 -26.99
CA VAL A 214 -19.16 -15.31 -28.32
C VAL A 214 -20.21 -14.71 -29.25
N LEU A 215 -19.76 -14.02 -30.29
CA LEU A 215 -20.62 -13.36 -31.28
C LEU A 215 -20.66 -14.21 -32.57
N PRO A 216 -21.84 -14.68 -33.02
CA PRO A 216 -21.94 -15.46 -34.25
C PRO A 216 -21.61 -14.63 -35.50
N PHE A 217 -20.85 -15.23 -36.43
CA PHE A 217 -20.59 -14.72 -37.78
C PHE A 217 -20.77 -15.87 -38.80
N PRO A 218 -22.01 -16.35 -39.02
CA PRO A 218 -22.28 -17.54 -39.84
C PRO A 218 -21.81 -17.43 -41.30
N GLU A 219 -21.56 -16.21 -41.76
CA GLU A 219 -21.18 -15.89 -43.14
C GLU A 219 -19.87 -16.55 -43.55
N GLY A 220 -18.88 -16.67 -42.66
CA GLY A 220 -17.65 -17.40 -43.00
C GLY A 220 -16.46 -17.09 -42.11
N THR A 221 -15.30 -16.91 -42.73
CA THR A 221 -14.06 -16.60 -42.03
C THR A 221 -13.93 -15.10 -41.85
N ILE A 222 -13.56 -14.68 -40.64
CA ILE A 222 -13.32 -13.27 -40.30
C ILE A 222 -11.85 -12.97 -40.59
N HIS A 223 -11.60 -11.97 -41.44
CA HIS A 223 -10.25 -11.56 -41.83
C HIS A 223 -9.79 -10.28 -41.12
N THR A 224 -10.72 -9.46 -40.64
CA THR A 224 -10.39 -8.25 -39.89
C THR A 224 -11.35 -8.07 -38.72
N LEU A 225 -10.82 -7.54 -37.62
CA LEU A 225 -11.57 -7.09 -36.46
C LEU A 225 -11.06 -5.71 -36.07
N ARG A 226 -11.97 -4.78 -35.78
CA ARG A 226 -11.64 -3.43 -35.33
C ARG A 226 -12.67 -2.97 -34.31
N PHE A 227 -12.22 -2.52 -33.15
CA PHE A 227 -13.10 -1.78 -32.25
C PHE A 227 -13.28 -0.36 -32.77
N SER A 228 -14.47 0.21 -32.62
CA SER A 228 -14.64 1.66 -32.82
C SER A 228 -13.74 2.42 -31.85
N ARG A 229 -13.48 3.70 -32.14
CA ARG A 229 -12.58 4.49 -31.30
C ARG A 229 -13.11 4.65 -29.87
N SER A 230 -14.43 4.66 -29.67
CA SER A 230 -15.07 4.63 -28.34
C SER A 230 -15.00 3.26 -27.65
N GLY A 231 -14.75 2.19 -28.42
CA GLY A 231 -14.76 0.81 -27.94
C GLY A 231 -16.15 0.22 -27.75
N ASP A 232 -17.23 0.98 -28.01
CA ASP A 232 -18.61 0.51 -27.85
C ASP A 232 -19.06 -0.42 -28.98
N LEU A 233 -18.42 -0.30 -30.14
CA LEU A 233 -18.72 -1.13 -31.31
C LEU A 233 -17.52 -2.02 -31.67
N LEU A 234 -17.83 -3.18 -32.22
CA LEU A 234 -16.86 -4.07 -32.81
C LEU A 234 -17.27 -4.33 -34.26
N LEU A 235 -16.39 -4.02 -35.20
CA LEU A 235 -16.51 -4.36 -36.61
C LEU A 235 -15.78 -5.67 -36.89
N GLY A 236 -16.41 -6.57 -37.64
CA GLY A 236 -15.79 -7.75 -38.22
C GLY A 236 -16.06 -7.82 -39.71
N GLY A 237 -14.98 -7.85 -40.50
CA GLY A 237 -15.02 -8.03 -41.95
C GLY A 237 -14.60 -9.44 -42.33
N GLY A 238 -15.35 -10.05 -43.24
CA GLY A 238 -15.06 -11.41 -43.66
C GLY A 238 -16.08 -11.95 -44.66
N GLY A 239 -16.19 -13.27 -44.71
CA GLY A 239 -17.11 -13.98 -45.59
C GLY A 239 -16.53 -15.28 -46.14
N ARG A 240 -16.93 -15.65 -47.36
CA ARG A 240 -16.45 -16.82 -48.10
C ARG A 240 -15.83 -16.38 -49.40
N GLY A 241 -14.56 -16.76 -49.59
CA GLY A 241 -13.83 -16.44 -50.81
C GLY A 241 -14.56 -16.92 -52.06
N GLY A 242 -14.71 -16.03 -53.03
CA GLY A 242 -15.41 -16.25 -54.30
C GLY A 242 -16.93 -16.39 -54.21
N GLU A 243 -17.54 -16.17 -53.02
CA GLU A 243 -18.99 -16.36 -52.82
C GLU A 243 -19.64 -15.11 -52.21
N SER A 244 -19.12 -14.58 -51.09
CA SER A 244 -19.70 -13.42 -50.42
C SER A 244 -18.72 -12.75 -49.47
N GLY A 245 -18.83 -11.43 -49.36
CA GLY A 245 -18.14 -10.64 -48.36
C GLY A 245 -19.08 -9.62 -47.72
N LEU A 246 -18.79 -9.27 -46.47
CA LEU A 246 -19.49 -8.21 -45.76
C LEU A 246 -18.67 -7.75 -44.55
N ALA A 247 -19.01 -6.56 -44.07
CA ALA A 247 -18.62 -6.11 -42.74
C ALA A 247 -19.85 -6.05 -41.84
N VAL A 248 -19.69 -6.54 -40.61
CA VAL A 248 -20.74 -6.61 -39.59
C VAL A 248 -20.29 -5.81 -38.38
N VAL A 249 -21.21 -5.03 -37.82
CA VAL A 249 -20.95 -4.23 -36.62
C VAL A 249 -21.82 -4.72 -35.48
N TRP A 250 -21.18 -5.03 -34.35
CA TRP A 250 -21.85 -5.43 -33.11
C TRP A 250 -21.72 -4.35 -32.05
N ASN A 251 -22.73 -4.26 -31.19
CA ASN A 251 -22.60 -3.57 -29.91
C ASN A 251 -21.82 -4.47 -28.93
N VAL A 252 -20.73 -3.94 -28.36
CA VAL A 252 -19.84 -4.72 -27.49
C VAL A 252 -20.50 -5.10 -26.17
N LYS A 253 -21.38 -4.25 -25.62
CA LYS A 253 -22.06 -4.49 -24.34
C LYS A 253 -23.15 -5.55 -24.48
N THR A 254 -23.99 -5.44 -25.50
CA THR A 254 -25.16 -6.32 -25.67
C THR A 254 -24.88 -7.54 -26.55
N GLY A 255 -23.83 -7.52 -27.36
CA GLY A 255 -23.54 -8.55 -28.38
C GLY A 255 -24.48 -8.52 -29.57
N GLU A 256 -25.40 -7.54 -29.64
CA GLU A 256 -26.36 -7.38 -30.72
C GLU A 256 -25.68 -6.94 -32.00
N ARG A 257 -26.08 -7.55 -33.12
CA ARG A 257 -25.67 -7.12 -34.46
C ARG A 257 -26.49 -5.91 -34.87
N LEU A 258 -25.84 -4.75 -34.99
CA LEU A 258 -26.51 -3.48 -35.23
C LEU A 258 -26.82 -3.30 -36.72
N PHE A 259 -25.81 -3.40 -37.56
CA PHE A 259 -25.94 -3.26 -39.00
C PHE A 259 -24.83 -4.03 -39.74
N GLU A 260 -25.00 -4.14 -41.05
CA GLU A 260 -24.07 -4.79 -41.96
C GLU A 260 -23.95 -3.98 -43.24
N VAL A 261 -22.77 -4.02 -43.87
CA VAL A 261 -22.52 -3.36 -45.15
C VAL A 261 -21.83 -4.29 -46.13
N GLY A 262 -22.02 -4.04 -47.42
CA GLY A 262 -21.33 -4.75 -48.50
C GLY A 262 -21.96 -6.05 -48.97
N ARG A 263 -22.99 -6.61 -48.30
CA ARG A 263 -23.59 -7.90 -48.65
C ARG A 263 -23.98 -8.02 -50.14
N ASP A 264 -24.53 -6.96 -50.72
CA ASP A 264 -25.04 -6.97 -52.10
C ASP A 264 -24.02 -6.50 -53.14
N LYS A 265 -22.87 -5.97 -52.71
CA LYS A 265 -21.85 -5.35 -53.57
C LYS A 265 -20.49 -6.06 -53.52
N GLU A 266 -20.22 -6.82 -52.46
CA GLU A 266 -19.01 -7.61 -52.26
C GLU A 266 -19.28 -9.09 -52.56
N TYR A 267 -19.01 -9.49 -53.80
CA TYR A 267 -19.15 -10.87 -54.28
C TYR A 267 -17.98 -11.78 -53.90
N ASP A 268 -17.01 -11.26 -53.14
CA ASP A 268 -15.84 -11.99 -52.64
C ASP A 268 -15.57 -11.53 -51.20
N VAL A 269 -14.72 -12.26 -50.47
CA VAL A 269 -14.41 -12.03 -49.06
C VAL A 269 -13.87 -10.61 -48.81
N VAL A 270 -14.33 -9.97 -47.74
CA VAL A 270 -13.74 -8.73 -47.24
C VAL A 270 -12.47 -9.08 -46.47
N LEU A 271 -11.32 -8.60 -46.94
CA LEU A 271 -10.01 -8.85 -46.32
C LEU A 271 -9.61 -7.74 -45.35
N ALA A 272 -10.02 -6.51 -45.63
CA ALA A 272 -9.72 -5.35 -44.81
C ALA A 272 -10.98 -4.48 -44.70
N ALA A 273 -11.23 -3.97 -43.50
CA ALA A 273 -12.37 -3.14 -43.20
C ALA A 273 -12.13 -2.40 -41.90
N ASP A 274 -12.68 -1.20 -41.81
CA ASP A 274 -12.61 -0.35 -40.63
C ASP A 274 -13.83 0.59 -40.56
N ILE A 275 -14.09 1.08 -39.35
CA ILE A 275 -15.17 2.04 -39.06
C ILE A 275 -14.56 3.39 -38.70
N SER A 276 -15.11 4.48 -39.22
CA SER A 276 -14.61 5.82 -38.92
C SER A 276 -14.76 6.16 -37.43
N PRO A 277 -13.94 7.08 -36.89
CA PRO A 277 -13.99 7.42 -35.46
C PRO A 277 -15.33 7.99 -34.98
N ASP A 278 -16.02 8.72 -35.85
CA ASP A 278 -17.39 9.24 -35.66
C ASP A 278 -18.48 8.22 -35.99
N GLN A 279 -18.09 7.00 -36.39
CA GLN A 279 -18.97 5.88 -36.70
C GLN A 279 -19.93 6.13 -37.87
N SER A 280 -19.72 7.19 -38.65
CA SER A 280 -20.57 7.56 -39.79
C SER A 280 -20.23 6.78 -41.07
N LEU A 281 -19.00 6.26 -41.17
CA LEU A 281 -18.50 5.56 -42.35
C LEU A 281 -17.98 4.17 -42.01
N VAL A 282 -18.18 3.22 -42.92
CA VAL A 282 -17.46 1.95 -42.94
C VAL A 282 -16.77 1.80 -44.29
N ALA A 283 -15.47 1.56 -44.26
CA ALA A 283 -14.68 1.28 -45.46
C ALA A 283 -14.34 -0.20 -45.52
N VAL A 284 -14.43 -0.79 -46.71
CA VAL A 284 -14.11 -2.20 -46.96
C VAL A 284 -13.24 -2.34 -48.20
N GLY A 285 -12.41 -3.38 -48.19
CA GLY A 285 -11.54 -3.75 -49.29
C GLY A 285 -11.29 -5.26 -49.31
N GLY A 286 -11.04 -5.78 -50.51
CA GLY A 286 -10.82 -7.22 -50.70
C GLY A 286 -10.26 -7.55 -52.08
N PRO A 287 -10.49 -8.78 -52.59
CA PRO A 287 -9.94 -9.26 -53.85
C PRO A 287 -10.40 -8.48 -55.09
N ASN A 288 -11.51 -7.76 -55.00
CA ASN A 288 -12.04 -6.93 -56.08
C ASN A 288 -11.16 -5.71 -56.41
N ARG A 289 -10.16 -5.40 -55.57
CA ARG A 289 -9.20 -4.27 -55.74
C ARG A 289 -9.86 -2.88 -55.68
N ILE A 290 -11.06 -2.83 -55.12
CA ILE A 290 -11.84 -1.61 -54.95
C ILE A 290 -11.98 -1.37 -53.45
N VAL A 291 -11.64 -0.16 -53.00
CA VAL A 291 -12.05 0.28 -51.66
C VAL A 291 -13.44 0.89 -51.81
N ARG A 292 -14.41 0.41 -51.03
CA ARG A 292 -15.75 0.98 -50.99
C ARG A 292 -16.00 1.57 -49.62
N VAL A 293 -16.57 2.77 -49.60
CA VAL A 293 -16.94 3.46 -48.36
C VAL A 293 -18.45 3.58 -48.31
N TYR A 294 -19.04 3.10 -47.23
CA TYR A 294 -20.48 3.04 -46.98
C TYR A 294 -20.85 4.03 -45.89
N ASP A 295 -22.05 4.59 -46.02
CA ASP A 295 -22.68 5.36 -44.95
C ASP A 295 -23.32 4.38 -43.95
N THR A 296 -23.05 4.54 -42.66
CA THR A 296 -23.57 3.60 -41.63
C THR A 296 -25.04 3.78 -41.30
N SER A 297 -25.62 4.94 -41.59
CA SER A 297 -27.04 5.24 -41.34
C SER A 297 -27.94 4.66 -42.44
N THR A 298 -27.47 4.67 -43.69
CA THR A 298 -28.24 4.18 -44.85
C THR A 298 -27.82 2.78 -45.31
N GLY A 299 -26.58 2.37 -45.02
CA GLY A 299 -25.98 1.12 -45.53
C GLY A 299 -25.57 1.17 -47.00
N GLU A 300 -25.75 2.31 -47.68
CA GLU A 300 -25.45 2.49 -49.11
C GLU A 300 -23.99 2.94 -49.33
N PRO A 301 -23.37 2.56 -50.47
CA PRO A 301 -22.04 3.02 -50.82
C PRO A 301 -22.05 4.51 -51.20
N ILE A 302 -21.20 5.31 -50.54
CA ILE A 302 -21.00 6.73 -50.82
C ILE A 302 -20.10 6.92 -52.03
N TYR A 303 -18.94 6.24 -52.04
CA TYR A 303 -17.97 6.32 -53.12
C TYR A 303 -17.10 5.05 -53.21
N GLU A 304 -16.44 4.89 -54.35
CA GLU A 304 -15.53 3.79 -54.64
C GLU A 304 -14.16 4.32 -55.10
N ILE A 305 -13.09 3.68 -54.64
CA ILE A 305 -11.72 3.99 -55.05
C ILE A 305 -11.18 2.83 -55.89
N ARG A 306 -10.83 3.12 -57.15
CA ARG A 306 -10.45 2.14 -58.19
C ARG A 306 -9.01 2.34 -58.68
N LYS A 307 -8.07 2.59 -57.76
CA LYS A 307 -6.65 2.81 -58.09
C LYS A 307 -5.75 1.61 -57.80
N HIS A 308 -6.11 0.77 -56.82
CA HIS A 308 -5.32 -0.39 -56.45
C HIS A 308 -5.21 -1.40 -57.59
N THR A 309 -4.04 -2.02 -57.72
CA THR A 309 -3.75 -2.97 -58.82
C THR A 309 -3.94 -4.43 -58.41
N GLU A 310 -4.02 -4.68 -57.12
CA GLU A 310 -4.10 -6.01 -56.51
C GLU A 310 -5.00 -6.00 -55.26
N TRP A 311 -5.19 -7.17 -54.65
CA TRP A 311 -6.07 -7.35 -53.49
C TRP A 311 -5.76 -6.35 -52.39
N ILE A 312 -6.79 -5.69 -51.88
CA ILE A 312 -6.67 -4.78 -50.74
C ILE A 312 -6.62 -5.64 -49.49
N THR A 313 -5.50 -5.58 -48.78
CA THR A 313 -5.15 -6.44 -47.64
C THR A 313 -5.04 -5.67 -46.35
N ALA A 314 -4.98 -4.35 -46.40
CA ALA A 314 -4.92 -3.49 -45.23
C ALA A 314 -5.73 -2.21 -45.45
N LEU A 315 -6.47 -1.79 -44.43
CA LEU A 315 -7.32 -0.61 -44.47
C LEU A 315 -7.53 -0.08 -43.05
N GLU A 316 -7.37 1.23 -42.83
CA GLU A 316 -7.64 1.87 -41.53
C GLU A 316 -7.90 3.38 -41.68
N PHE A 317 -8.92 3.90 -41.01
CA PHE A 317 -9.17 5.34 -40.88
C PHE A 317 -8.19 5.96 -39.88
N SER A 318 -7.79 7.21 -40.13
CA SER A 318 -7.02 7.97 -39.17
C SER A 318 -7.87 8.28 -37.91
N PRO A 319 -7.28 8.37 -36.71
CA PRO A 319 -8.00 8.62 -35.46
C PRO A 319 -8.85 9.90 -35.40
N ASP A 320 -8.53 10.90 -36.22
CA ASP A 320 -9.27 12.15 -36.41
C ASP A 320 -10.36 12.04 -37.49
N GLY A 321 -10.44 10.92 -38.21
CA GLY A 321 -11.44 10.63 -39.24
C GLY A 321 -11.23 11.37 -40.56
N VAL A 322 -10.12 12.09 -40.70
CA VAL A 322 -9.85 12.92 -41.89
C VAL A 322 -9.31 12.09 -43.05
N LEU A 323 -8.49 11.09 -42.75
CA LEU A 323 -7.78 10.28 -43.73
C LEU A 323 -8.18 8.81 -43.67
N LEU A 324 -8.06 8.12 -44.80
CA LEU A 324 -8.21 6.68 -44.94
C LEU A 324 -6.94 6.13 -45.58
N ALA A 325 -6.27 5.18 -44.94
CA ALA A 325 -5.13 4.48 -45.52
C ALA A 325 -5.56 3.13 -46.09
N SER A 326 -5.03 2.76 -47.25
CA SER A 326 -5.25 1.46 -47.86
C SER A 326 -3.96 0.88 -48.46
N GLY A 327 -3.77 -0.42 -48.26
CA GLY A 327 -2.61 -1.19 -48.71
C GLY A 327 -3.03 -2.39 -49.55
N ASP A 328 -2.29 -2.66 -50.64
CA ASP A 328 -2.52 -3.81 -51.50
C ASP A 328 -1.37 -4.83 -51.55
N ARG A 329 -1.70 -6.00 -52.12
CA ARG A 329 -0.80 -7.13 -52.27
C ARG A 329 0.35 -6.89 -53.26
N ASN A 330 0.31 -5.84 -54.07
CA ASN A 330 1.35 -5.45 -55.01
C ASN A 330 2.08 -4.17 -54.56
N ASN A 331 2.28 -3.99 -53.26
CA ASN A 331 3.04 -2.90 -52.62
C ASN A 331 2.42 -1.49 -52.68
N GLY A 332 1.22 -1.33 -53.23
CA GLY A 332 0.52 -0.04 -53.28
C GLY A 332 0.04 0.36 -51.88
N LEU A 333 0.60 1.44 -51.34
CA LEU A 333 0.16 2.08 -50.09
C LEU A 333 -0.33 3.49 -50.41
N LEU A 334 -1.63 3.72 -50.26
CA LEU A 334 -2.27 4.98 -50.59
C LEU A 334 -3.02 5.55 -49.38
N VAL A 335 -3.09 6.88 -49.34
CA VAL A 335 -3.85 7.64 -48.32
C VAL A 335 -4.83 8.54 -49.05
N TRP A 336 -6.05 8.59 -48.54
CA TRP A 336 -7.20 9.27 -49.14
C TRP A 336 -7.85 10.22 -48.15
N GLU A 337 -8.51 11.27 -48.63
CA GLU A 337 -9.48 12.03 -47.84
C GLU A 337 -10.71 11.15 -47.55
N ALA A 338 -10.99 10.90 -46.27
CA ALA A 338 -12.00 9.93 -45.82
C ALA A 338 -13.44 10.27 -46.25
N LEU A 339 -13.77 11.55 -46.44
CA LEU A 339 -15.14 11.96 -46.77
C LEU A 339 -15.49 11.86 -48.27
N ASN A 340 -14.49 11.92 -49.15
CA ASN A 340 -14.75 12.06 -50.59
C ASN A 340 -13.87 11.16 -51.49
N GLY A 341 -12.95 10.40 -50.90
CA GLY A 341 -12.10 9.45 -51.61
C GLY A 341 -11.03 10.10 -52.51
N ARG A 342 -10.74 11.39 -52.34
CA ARG A 342 -9.65 12.05 -53.07
C ARG A 342 -8.31 11.54 -52.59
N GLU A 343 -7.41 11.33 -53.53
CA GLU A 343 -6.04 10.92 -53.22
C GLU A 343 -5.31 12.02 -52.45
N PHE A 344 -4.76 11.65 -51.29
CA PHE A 344 -3.93 12.51 -50.46
C PHE A 344 -2.44 12.20 -50.67
N PHE A 345 -2.04 10.93 -50.55
CA PHE A 345 -0.67 10.47 -50.83
C PHE A 345 -0.60 9.09 -51.50
N ASP A 346 0.46 8.91 -52.31
CA ASP A 346 0.96 7.61 -52.81
C ASP A 346 2.33 7.34 -52.13
N LEU A 347 2.31 6.54 -51.07
CA LEU A 347 3.45 6.30 -50.18
C LEU A 347 4.33 5.16 -50.71
N ARG A 348 5.26 5.51 -51.61
CA ARG A 348 6.12 4.52 -52.27
C ARG A 348 7.32 4.15 -51.43
N GLY A 349 7.56 2.85 -51.30
CA GLY A 349 8.84 2.38 -50.76
C GLY A 349 8.92 0.89 -50.46
N HIS A 350 7.82 0.25 -50.07
CA HIS A 350 7.77 -1.19 -49.88
C HIS A 350 7.99 -1.93 -51.21
N SER A 351 8.66 -3.09 -51.16
CA SER A 351 8.96 -3.89 -52.37
C SER A 351 8.05 -5.10 -52.55
N LYS A 352 7.19 -5.39 -51.57
CA LYS A 352 6.24 -6.51 -51.59
C LYS A 352 4.91 -6.10 -50.95
N ALA A 353 3.94 -7.02 -50.95
CA ALA A 353 2.61 -6.87 -50.37
C ALA A 353 2.59 -6.11 -49.04
N ILE A 354 1.66 -5.16 -48.92
CA ILE A 354 1.31 -4.51 -47.66
C ILE A 354 0.35 -5.44 -46.91
N THR A 355 0.69 -5.83 -45.69
CA THR A 355 -0.09 -6.80 -44.89
C THR A 355 -0.88 -6.14 -43.78
N GLY A 356 -0.46 -4.95 -43.36
CA GLY A 356 -1.16 -4.17 -42.35
C GLY A 356 -0.82 -2.69 -42.46
N VAL A 357 -1.78 -1.87 -42.06
CA VAL A 357 -1.58 -0.44 -41.79
C VAL A 357 -2.11 -0.17 -40.39
N SER A 358 -1.50 0.79 -39.69
CA SER A 358 -2.01 1.23 -38.39
C SER A 358 -1.61 2.67 -38.11
N TRP A 359 -2.54 3.46 -37.58
CA TRP A 359 -2.32 4.86 -37.28
C TRP A 359 -1.84 5.08 -35.84
N ARG A 360 -0.88 6.00 -35.67
CA ARG A 360 -0.57 6.54 -34.35
C ARG A 360 -1.75 7.40 -33.88
N ALA A 361 -1.98 7.42 -32.56
CA ALA A 361 -3.15 8.06 -31.95
C ALA A 361 -3.31 9.58 -32.25
N ASP A 362 -2.27 10.24 -32.74
CA ASP A 362 -2.28 11.66 -33.12
C ASP A 362 -2.56 11.92 -34.61
N SER A 363 -2.89 10.88 -35.39
CA SER A 363 -3.13 10.94 -36.85
C SER A 363 -1.96 11.41 -37.73
N ASN A 364 -0.84 11.83 -37.14
CA ASN A 364 0.27 12.40 -37.92
C ASN A 364 1.21 11.33 -38.49
N VAL A 365 1.18 10.12 -37.93
CA VAL A 365 2.07 9.03 -38.33
C VAL A 365 1.28 7.78 -38.69
N LEU A 366 1.49 7.30 -39.91
CA LEU A 366 1.00 6.01 -40.39
C LEU A 366 2.14 5.00 -40.32
N ALA A 367 1.88 3.81 -39.79
CA ALA A 367 2.77 2.67 -39.97
C ALA A 367 2.21 1.69 -41.00
N SER A 368 3.10 1.11 -41.81
CA SER A 368 2.79 0.04 -42.76
C SER A 368 3.69 -1.16 -42.54
N ALA A 369 3.10 -2.35 -42.56
CA ALA A 369 3.80 -3.64 -42.51
C ALA A 369 3.81 -4.29 -43.88
N SER A 370 4.89 -5.00 -44.22
CA SER A 370 5.05 -5.65 -45.52
C SER A 370 5.74 -7.00 -45.45
N LEU A 371 5.43 -7.84 -46.44
CA LEU A 371 6.16 -9.09 -46.71
C LEU A 371 7.61 -8.87 -47.16
N ASP A 372 8.05 -7.63 -47.38
CA ASP A 372 9.47 -7.31 -47.54
C ASP A 372 10.28 -7.43 -46.24
N GLY A 373 9.60 -7.69 -45.11
CA GLY A 373 10.20 -7.88 -43.79
C GLY A 373 10.33 -6.59 -42.99
N THR A 374 9.88 -5.46 -43.55
CA THR A 374 9.98 -4.15 -42.93
C THR A 374 8.64 -3.61 -42.45
N VAL A 375 8.71 -2.81 -41.38
CA VAL A 375 7.69 -1.84 -41.01
C VAL A 375 8.20 -0.46 -41.38
N ARG A 376 7.38 0.39 -41.98
CA ARG A 376 7.73 1.78 -42.30
C ARG A 376 6.81 2.75 -41.60
N LEU A 377 7.39 3.83 -41.10
CA LEU A 377 6.68 4.95 -40.48
C LEU A 377 6.68 6.14 -41.43
N TRP A 378 5.52 6.75 -41.64
CA TRP A 378 5.29 7.81 -42.61
C TRP A 378 4.69 9.03 -41.93
N GLU A 379 5.17 10.23 -42.24
CA GLU A 379 4.63 11.50 -41.74
C GLU A 379 3.54 12.03 -42.68
N MET A 380 2.39 12.43 -42.15
CA MET A 380 1.27 12.94 -42.95
C MET A 380 1.36 14.43 -43.32
N THR A 381 2.38 15.15 -42.85
CA THR A 381 2.61 16.54 -43.25
C THR A 381 3.09 16.63 -44.71
N ASN A 382 3.96 15.71 -45.13
CA ASN A 382 4.62 15.74 -46.44
C ASN A 382 4.64 14.38 -47.16
N GLY A 383 4.09 13.31 -46.57
CA GLY A 383 4.11 11.96 -47.12
C GLY A 383 5.49 11.29 -47.07
N GLY A 384 6.43 11.83 -46.28
CA GLY A 384 7.79 11.35 -46.17
C GLY A 384 7.93 10.12 -45.26
N GLN A 385 8.85 9.23 -45.60
CA GLN A 385 9.22 8.11 -44.72
C GLN A 385 10.11 8.61 -43.58
N ILE A 386 9.65 8.47 -42.35
CA ILE A 386 10.39 8.80 -41.12
C ILE A 386 11.40 7.70 -40.80
N LYS A 387 10.99 6.44 -40.89
CA LYS A 387 11.79 5.29 -40.45
C LYS A 387 11.42 4.03 -41.23
N ALA A 388 12.41 3.18 -41.48
CA ALA A 388 12.22 1.78 -41.87
C ALA A 388 12.79 0.88 -40.77
N ILE A 389 11.99 -0.07 -40.30
CA ILE A 389 12.27 -1.00 -39.21
C ILE A 389 12.38 -2.39 -39.82
N ASN A 390 13.53 -3.05 -39.69
CA ASN A 390 13.68 -4.46 -40.08
C ASN A 390 13.03 -5.35 -39.02
N ALA A 391 11.73 -5.57 -39.15
CA ALA A 391 10.91 -6.10 -38.07
C ALA A 391 10.91 -7.63 -38.00
N HIS A 392 10.72 -8.32 -39.13
CA HIS A 392 10.61 -9.80 -39.18
C HIS A 392 11.29 -10.38 -40.42
N GLY A 393 12.14 -11.39 -40.22
CA GLY A 393 12.74 -12.14 -41.33
C GLY A 393 11.67 -12.96 -42.07
N GLY A 394 11.58 -12.83 -43.39
CA GLY A 394 10.59 -13.55 -44.21
C GLY A 394 9.25 -12.82 -44.43
N GLY A 395 8.98 -11.74 -43.69
CA GLY A 395 7.80 -10.89 -43.88
C GLY A 395 7.10 -10.52 -42.56
N VAL A 396 6.56 -9.32 -42.50
CA VAL A 396 5.68 -8.86 -41.40
C VAL A 396 4.24 -9.16 -41.82
N GLU A 397 3.45 -9.78 -40.94
CA GLU A 397 2.03 -10.11 -41.22
C GLU A 397 1.07 -9.14 -40.53
N ALA A 398 1.43 -8.62 -39.36
CA ALA A 398 0.59 -7.67 -38.64
C ALA A 398 1.38 -6.55 -37.97
N ILE A 399 0.70 -5.43 -37.82
CA ILE A 399 1.15 -4.25 -37.11
C ILE A 399 -0.02 -3.62 -36.36
N HIS A 400 0.26 -3.11 -35.16
CA HIS A 400 -0.70 -2.37 -34.36
C HIS A 400 0.00 -1.24 -33.61
N PHE A 401 -0.45 -0.01 -33.81
CA PHE A 401 -0.10 1.13 -32.96
C PHE A 401 -0.99 1.16 -31.73
N ALA A 402 -0.39 1.04 -30.56
CA ALA A 402 -1.08 1.20 -29.29
C ALA A 402 -1.31 2.69 -28.97
N LEU A 403 -2.26 2.97 -28.07
CA LEU A 403 -2.57 4.35 -27.64
C LEU A 403 -1.38 5.06 -26.97
N ASP A 404 -0.49 4.32 -26.33
CA ASP A 404 0.73 4.84 -25.72
C ASP A 404 1.87 5.12 -26.72
N GLY A 405 1.61 4.87 -28.02
CA GLY A 405 2.56 5.08 -29.11
C GLY A 405 3.50 3.91 -29.36
N ARG A 406 3.48 2.83 -28.56
CA ARG A 406 4.25 1.62 -28.87
C ARG A 406 3.65 0.88 -30.06
N ILE A 407 4.47 0.07 -30.72
CA ILE A 407 4.09 -0.72 -31.88
C ILE A 407 4.22 -2.20 -31.52
N ALA A 408 3.18 -2.98 -31.79
CA ALA A 408 3.21 -4.43 -31.74
C ALA A 408 3.26 -4.99 -33.17
N THR A 409 4.12 -5.99 -33.41
CA THR A 409 4.23 -6.64 -34.73
C THR A 409 4.30 -8.16 -34.60
N ALA A 410 3.76 -8.87 -35.60
CA ALA A 410 3.95 -10.31 -35.78
C ALA A 410 4.39 -10.60 -37.23
N GLY A 411 5.09 -11.71 -37.44
CA GLY A 411 5.58 -12.07 -38.76
C GLY A 411 5.98 -13.53 -38.95
N ARG A 412 6.54 -13.79 -40.13
CA ARG A 412 6.85 -15.15 -40.64
C ARG A 412 8.04 -15.84 -39.98
N ASP A 413 8.70 -15.19 -39.04
CA ASP A 413 9.70 -15.79 -38.18
C ASP A 413 9.10 -16.32 -36.86
N ASN A 414 7.78 -16.48 -36.84
CA ASN A 414 6.97 -17.01 -35.74
C ASN A 414 7.11 -16.20 -34.44
N ARG A 415 7.47 -14.92 -34.52
CA ARG A 415 7.67 -14.08 -33.34
C ARG A 415 6.70 -12.93 -33.31
N THR A 416 6.41 -12.48 -32.09
CA THR A 416 5.80 -11.19 -31.80
C THR A 416 6.87 -10.26 -31.23
N ARG A 417 6.86 -8.99 -31.61
CA ARG A 417 7.82 -7.98 -31.15
C ARG A 417 7.10 -6.72 -30.70
N LEU A 418 7.73 -6.03 -29.75
CA LEU A 418 7.29 -4.74 -29.25
C LEU A 418 8.36 -3.70 -29.53
N TRP A 419 7.94 -2.53 -30.00
CA TRP A 419 8.79 -1.42 -30.40
C TRP A 419 8.31 -0.14 -29.71
N ASN A 420 9.22 0.82 -29.51
CA ASN A 420 8.84 2.16 -29.06
C ASN A 420 8.26 2.98 -30.23
N ALA A 421 7.76 4.18 -29.94
CA ALA A 421 7.17 5.07 -30.95
C ALA A 421 8.15 5.53 -32.05
N ASN A 422 9.46 5.43 -31.80
CA ASN A 422 10.51 5.79 -32.76
C ASN A 422 10.94 4.60 -33.65
N GLY A 423 10.39 3.41 -33.40
CA GLY A 423 10.72 2.18 -34.10
C GLY A 423 11.95 1.45 -33.58
N ASP A 424 12.44 1.77 -32.39
CA ASP A 424 13.48 0.98 -31.73
C ASP A 424 12.86 -0.22 -31.04
N LYS A 425 13.53 -1.37 -31.15
CA LYS A 425 13.05 -2.62 -30.57
C LYS A 425 13.12 -2.57 -29.05
N ILE A 426 11.98 -2.79 -28.39
CA ILE A 426 11.91 -2.96 -26.93
C ILE A 426 12.22 -4.42 -26.59
N ARG A 427 11.54 -5.38 -27.23
CA ARG A 427 11.69 -6.80 -26.90
C ARG A 427 11.24 -7.76 -28.01
N ASP A 428 11.88 -8.93 -28.04
CA ASP A 428 11.41 -10.14 -28.72
C ASP A 428 10.70 -11.05 -27.72
N PHE A 429 9.54 -11.59 -28.08
CA PHE A 429 8.81 -12.54 -27.24
C PHE A 429 9.07 -13.97 -27.72
N ASP A 430 8.79 -14.93 -26.82
CA ASP A 430 8.93 -16.35 -27.14
C ASP A 430 8.17 -16.71 -28.42
N PRO A 431 8.73 -17.58 -29.27
CA PRO A 431 8.12 -17.89 -30.55
C PRO A 431 6.73 -18.54 -30.38
N LEU A 432 5.82 -18.15 -31.26
CA LEU A 432 4.58 -18.85 -31.51
C LEU A 432 4.88 -20.20 -32.19
N PRO A 433 4.02 -21.21 -32.02
CA PRO A 433 4.20 -22.52 -32.68
C PRO A 433 4.26 -22.45 -34.21
N ASP A 434 3.54 -21.51 -34.82
CA ASP A 434 3.49 -21.33 -36.28
C ASP A 434 3.60 -19.84 -36.68
N LEU A 435 3.37 -19.54 -37.97
CA LEU A 435 3.42 -18.17 -38.52
C LEU A 435 2.62 -17.20 -37.65
N GLY A 436 3.28 -16.16 -37.12
CA GLY A 436 2.60 -15.11 -36.36
C GLY A 436 1.79 -14.24 -37.32
N LEU A 437 0.47 -14.25 -37.14
CA LEU A 437 -0.48 -13.60 -38.04
C LEU A 437 -1.01 -12.27 -37.51
N GLN A 438 -1.14 -12.15 -36.19
CA GLN A 438 -1.73 -10.97 -35.56
C GLN A 438 -0.99 -10.59 -34.28
N ALA A 439 -0.92 -9.29 -33.99
CA ALA A 439 -0.34 -8.77 -32.75
C ALA A 439 -1.07 -7.50 -32.31
N VAL A 440 -1.47 -7.44 -31.05
CA VAL A 440 -2.10 -6.26 -30.44
C VAL A 440 -1.59 -6.04 -29.03
N LEU A 441 -1.66 -4.80 -28.55
CA LEU A 441 -1.36 -4.43 -27.17
C LEU A 441 -2.68 -4.08 -26.46
N THR A 442 -2.83 -4.46 -25.20
CA THR A 442 -4.02 -4.11 -24.41
C THR A 442 -4.11 -2.61 -24.15
N HIS A 443 -5.33 -2.13 -23.83
CA HIS A 443 -5.62 -0.72 -23.53
C HIS A 443 -4.66 -0.04 -22.53
N ASP A 444 -4.17 -0.79 -21.54
CA ASP A 444 -3.25 -0.35 -20.49
C ASP A 444 -1.77 -0.51 -20.87
N GLY A 445 -1.49 -1.12 -22.03
CA GLY A 445 -0.14 -1.41 -22.50
C GLY A 445 0.58 -2.53 -21.74
N GLN A 446 -0.07 -3.23 -20.82
CA GLN A 446 0.60 -4.19 -19.93
C GLN A 446 0.72 -5.59 -20.53
N ILE A 447 -0.15 -5.94 -21.48
CA ILE A 447 -0.19 -7.26 -22.09
C ILE A 447 -0.04 -7.12 -23.60
N LEU A 448 0.94 -7.84 -24.13
CA LEU A 448 1.08 -8.06 -25.57
C LEU A 448 0.37 -9.37 -25.91
N ILE A 449 -0.45 -9.35 -26.95
CA ILE A 449 -1.20 -10.51 -27.43
C ILE A 449 -0.74 -10.79 -28.85
N GLY A 450 -0.39 -12.03 -29.13
CA GLY A 450 -0.01 -12.49 -30.46
C GLY A 450 -0.77 -13.75 -30.81
N ALA A 451 -1.13 -13.88 -32.08
CA ALA A 451 -1.85 -15.05 -32.56
C ALA A 451 -1.23 -15.60 -33.84
N ASP A 452 -1.36 -16.90 -34.05
CA ASP A 452 -0.68 -17.62 -35.12
C ASP A 452 -1.60 -18.43 -36.04
N PHE A 453 -0.99 -19.03 -37.06
CA PHE A 453 -1.66 -19.87 -38.05
C PHE A 453 -2.19 -21.19 -37.48
N SER A 454 -1.63 -21.67 -36.37
CA SER A 454 -2.09 -22.89 -35.69
C SER A 454 -3.33 -22.67 -34.82
N GLY A 455 -3.70 -21.41 -34.58
CA GLY A 455 -4.84 -21.02 -33.77
C GLY A 455 -4.51 -20.70 -32.32
N VAL A 456 -3.23 -20.58 -31.98
CA VAL A 456 -2.77 -20.17 -30.64
C VAL A 456 -2.91 -18.67 -30.51
N VAL A 457 -3.48 -18.22 -29.39
CA VAL A 457 -3.55 -16.82 -28.99
C VAL A 457 -2.82 -16.68 -27.66
N ARG A 458 -1.59 -16.15 -27.67
CA ARG A 458 -0.71 -16.09 -26.50
C ARG A 458 -0.65 -14.70 -25.92
N LEU A 459 -0.70 -14.61 -24.59
CA LEU A 459 -0.55 -13.39 -23.81
C LEU A 459 0.83 -13.38 -23.16
N TRP A 460 1.54 -12.27 -23.31
CA TRP A 460 2.76 -12.00 -22.59
C TRP A 460 2.63 -10.73 -21.76
N ASN A 461 3.29 -10.70 -20.61
CA ASN A 461 3.53 -9.45 -19.93
C ASN A 461 4.45 -8.58 -20.80
N ALA A 462 3.99 -7.38 -21.17
CA ALA A 462 4.67 -6.49 -22.10
C ALA A 462 5.95 -5.86 -21.52
N GLU A 463 6.22 -6.00 -20.22
CA GLU A 463 7.44 -5.52 -19.55
C GLU A 463 8.43 -6.66 -19.26
N SER A 464 7.99 -7.79 -18.71
CA SER A 464 8.88 -8.89 -18.36
C SER A 464 9.12 -9.86 -19.52
N GLY A 465 8.21 -9.92 -20.50
CA GLY A 465 8.22 -10.93 -21.55
C GLY A 465 7.69 -12.30 -21.10
N GLN A 466 7.28 -12.44 -19.84
CA GLN A 466 6.76 -13.69 -19.31
C GLN A 466 5.44 -14.08 -19.98
N VAL A 467 5.34 -15.34 -20.41
CA VAL A 467 4.09 -15.93 -20.88
C VAL A 467 3.08 -15.95 -19.72
N LEU A 468 1.92 -15.33 -19.94
CA LEU A 468 0.84 -15.24 -18.96
C LEU A 468 -0.17 -16.37 -19.11
N ALA A 469 -0.64 -16.61 -20.34
CA ALA A 469 -1.63 -17.63 -20.69
C ALA A 469 -1.76 -17.78 -22.21
N ASP A 470 -2.32 -18.91 -22.65
CA ASP A 470 -2.86 -19.08 -24.01
C ASP A 470 -4.40 -19.06 -23.93
N LEU A 471 -5.06 -18.26 -24.78
CA LEU A 471 -6.51 -18.19 -24.91
C LEU A 471 -7.00 -19.20 -25.95
N ALA A 472 -8.15 -19.83 -25.67
CA ALA A 472 -8.76 -20.75 -26.61
C ALA A 472 -9.49 -20.00 -27.72
N ALA A 473 -8.98 -20.07 -28.96
CA ALA A 473 -9.68 -19.53 -30.11
C ALA A 473 -11.03 -20.21 -30.41
N ASN A 474 -11.24 -21.41 -29.86
CA ASN A 474 -12.50 -22.12 -29.90
C ASN A 474 -12.83 -22.64 -28.49
N PRO A 475 -13.54 -21.86 -27.66
CA PRO A 475 -13.85 -22.27 -26.30
C PRO A 475 -14.81 -23.46 -26.27
N ALA A 476 -14.70 -24.34 -25.28
CA ALA A 476 -15.59 -25.48 -25.17
C ALA A 476 -17.07 -25.05 -24.97
N PRO A 477 -18.05 -25.85 -25.44
CA PRO A 477 -19.47 -25.62 -25.19
C PRO A 477 -19.80 -25.44 -23.70
N LEU A 478 -20.85 -24.66 -23.41
CA LEU A 478 -21.25 -24.31 -22.03
C LEU A 478 -21.43 -25.54 -21.11
N PRO A 479 -22.06 -26.66 -21.53
CA PRO A 479 -22.19 -27.84 -20.67
C PRO A 479 -20.86 -28.46 -20.24
N ILE A 480 -19.88 -28.51 -21.16
CA ILE A 480 -18.55 -29.06 -20.88
C ILE A 480 -17.80 -28.15 -19.91
N ARG A 481 -17.86 -26.82 -20.11
CA ARG A 481 -17.24 -25.86 -19.19
C ARG A 481 -17.85 -25.91 -17.80
N LEU A 482 -19.16 -26.11 -17.68
CA LEU A 482 -19.85 -26.28 -16.40
C LEU A 482 -19.33 -27.51 -15.64
N GLU A 483 -19.24 -28.65 -16.32
CA GLU A 483 -18.73 -29.89 -15.73
C GLU A 483 -17.26 -29.75 -15.30
N GLN A 484 -16.41 -29.20 -16.17
CA GLN A 484 -15.00 -28.96 -15.88
C GLN A 484 -14.81 -27.98 -14.72
N THR A 485 -15.55 -26.87 -14.69
CA THR A 485 -15.43 -25.88 -13.61
C THR A 485 -15.93 -26.46 -12.30
N ALA A 486 -17.01 -27.25 -12.30
CA ALA A 486 -17.49 -27.94 -11.10
C ALA A 486 -16.46 -28.95 -10.56
N ALA A 487 -15.81 -29.72 -11.45
CA ALA A 487 -14.72 -30.62 -11.07
C ALA A 487 -13.53 -29.86 -10.46
N ASN A 488 -13.12 -28.75 -11.08
CA ASN A 488 -12.03 -27.90 -10.59
C ASN A 488 -12.36 -27.28 -9.23
N VAL A 489 -13.61 -26.86 -8.99
CA VAL A 489 -14.08 -26.37 -7.66
C VAL A 489 -13.93 -27.48 -6.62
N ALA A 490 -14.37 -28.70 -6.94
CA ALA A 490 -14.29 -29.83 -6.01
C ALA A 490 -12.83 -30.18 -5.67
N GLU A 491 -11.93 -30.17 -6.65
CA GLU A 491 -10.50 -30.40 -6.45
C GLU A 491 -9.85 -29.29 -5.59
N ALA A 492 -10.12 -28.03 -5.93
CA ALA A 492 -9.60 -26.88 -5.18
C ALA A 492 -10.13 -26.85 -3.73
N GLU A 493 -11.38 -27.25 -3.51
CA GLU A 493 -11.97 -27.35 -2.17
C GLU A 493 -11.34 -28.50 -1.37
N ALA A 494 -11.10 -29.65 -1.99
CA ALA A 494 -10.39 -30.76 -1.36
C ALA A 494 -8.96 -30.35 -0.96
N GLN A 495 -8.24 -29.64 -1.84
CA GLN A 495 -6.90 -29.15 -1.58
C GLN A 495 -6.87 -28.13 -0.43
N ALA A 496 -7.79 -27.16 -0.43
CA ALA A 496 -7.89 -26.16 0.65
C ALA A 496 -8.20 -26.84 2.00
N ASN A 497 -9.12 -27.80 2.03
CA ASN A 497 -9.45 -28.56 3.24
C ASN A 497 -8.27 -29.38 3.76
N GLN A 498 -7.50 -30.01 2.86
CA GLN A 498 -6.30 -30.77 3.22
C GLN A 498 -5.22 -29.85 3.83
N LEU A 499 -4.97 -28.70 3.21
CA LEU A 499 -4.02 -27.70 3.71
C LEU A 499 -4.45 -27.12 5.07
N GLU A 500 -5.74 -26.86 5.25
CA GLU A 500 -6.29 -26.39 6.52
C GLU A 500 -6.17 -27.44 7.64
N ALA A 501 -6.45 -28.72 7.34
CA ALA A 501 -6.25 -29.81 8.28
C ALA A 501 -4.76 -29.93 8.70
N GLY A 502 -3.82 -29.73 7.78
CA GLY A 502 -2.38 -29.74 8.07
C GLY A 502 -1.89 -28.59 8.95
N LEU A 503 -2.72 -27.57 9.20
CA LEU A 503 -2.36 -26.41 10.03
C LEU A 503 -2.90 -26.48 11.46
N SER A 504 -3.81 -27.41 11.80
CA SER A 504 -4.42 -27.48 13.14
C SER A 504 -3.39 -27.64 14.25
N ASP A 505 -2.45 -28.55 14.05
CA ASP A 505 -1.40 -28.86 15.03
C ASP A 505 -0.40 -27.70 15.16
N LEU A 506 -0.14 -27.01 14.05
CA LEU A 506 0.71 -25.81 14.04
C LEU A 506 0.03 -24.63 14.74
N ARG A 507 -1.29 -24.44 14.61
CA ARG A 507 -2.04 -23.43 15.37
C ARG A 507 -1.94 -23.70 16.87
N ALA A 508 -2.08 -24.97 17.28
CA ALA A 508 -1.89 -25.37 18.67
C ALA A 508 -0.45 -25.13 19.16
N ALA A 509 0.55 -25.42 18.32
CA ALA A 509 1.96 -25.16 18.62
C ALA A 509 2.28 -23.66 18.77
N VAL A 510 1.72 -22.79 17.92
CA VAL A 510 1.85 -21.33 18.05
C VAL A 510 1.29 -20.86 19.40
N ALA A 511 0.08 -21.30 19.74
CA ALA A 511 -0.56 -20.95 21.01
C ALA A 511 0.24 -21.45 22.23
N ALA A 512 0.79 -22.66 22.15
CA ALA A 512 1.65 -23.22 23.20
C ALA A 512 2.95 -22.41 23.36
N ALA A 513 3.58 -21.98 22.26
CA ALA A 513 4.79 -21.17 22.31
C ALA A 513 4.52 -19.78 22.90
N GLU A 514 3.39 -19.15 22.58
CA GLU A 514 2.96 -17.88 23.20
C GLU A 514 2.75 -18.03 24.72
N GLN A 515 2.14 -19.13 25.16
CA GLN A 515 1.99 -19.43 26.59
C GLN A 515 3.33 -19.66 27.28
N ALA A 516 4.27 -20.34 26.62
CA ALA A 516 5.62 -20.57 27.15
C ALA A 516 6.39 -19.26 27.35
N VAL A 517 6.29 -18.31 26.42
CA VAL A 517 6.89 -16.96 26.57
C VAL A 517 6.28 -16.24 27.77
N LYS A 518 4.95 -16.21 27.90
CA LYS A 518 4.27 -15.58 29.06
C LYS A 518 4.68 -16.19 30.40
N ALA A 519 4.79 -17.52 30.45
CA ALA A 519 5.24 -18.23 31.65
C ALA A 519 6.71 -17.91 32.00
N ALA A 520 7.59 -17.83 30.99
CA ALA A 520 8.99 -17.46 31.18
C ALA A 520 9.13 -15.99 31.64
N GLU A 521 8.36 -15.06 31.08
CA GLU A 521 8.36 -13.64 31.47
C GLU A 521 7.83 -13.44 32.90
N THR A 522 6.81 -14.20 33.29
CA THR A 522 6.31 -14.22 34.68
C THR A 522 7.39 -14.71 35.65
N THR A 523 8.11 -15.77 35.28
CA THR A 523 9.24 -16.30 36.06
C THR A 523 10.36 -15.27 36.18
N LEU A 524 10.72 -14.59 35.08
CA LEU A 524 11.73 -13.53 35.09
C LEU A 524 11.34 -12.38 36.01
N ALA A 525 10.08 -11.94 35.98
CA ALA A 525 9.58 -10.90 36.87
C ALA A 525 9.68 -11.30 38.35
N GLN A 526 9.35 -12.56 38.68
CA GLN A 526 9.53 -13.09 40.03
C GLN A 526 11.00 -13.09 40.46
N ARG A 527 11.92 -13.58 39.62
CA ARG A 527 13.35 -13.60 39.94
C ARG A 527 13.97 -12.21 40.04
N ALA A 528 13.47 -11.24 39.26
CA ALA A 528 13.89 -9.84 39.37
C ALA A 528 13.50 -9.24 40.72
N ALA A 529 12.30 -9.55 41.24
CA ALA A 529 11.87 -9.12 42.57
C ALA A 529 12.72 -9.76 43.69
N GLU A 530 13.01 -11.06 43.58
CA GLU A 530 13.89 -11.77 44.53
C GLU A 530 15.32 -11.20 44.54
N LEU A 531 15.88 -10.90 43.37
CA LEU A 531 17.19 -10.26 43.23
C LEU A 531 17.20 -8.86 43.86
N ALA A 532 16.17 -8.06 43.63
CA ALA A 532 16.05 -6.73 44.23
C ALA A 532 15.98 -6.79 45.75
N GLN A 533 15.24 -7.77 46.31
CA GLN A 533 15.18 -8.00 47.75
C GLN A 533 16.55 -8.42 48.31
N ALA A 534 17.21 -9.41 47.69
CA ALA A 534 18.53 -9.87 48.11
C ALA A 534 19.57 -8.75 48.08
N GLN A 535 19.51 -7.87 47.07
CA GLN A 535 20.40 -6.71 46.96
C GLN A 535 20.16 -5.70 48.09
N ALA A 536 18.90 -5.42 48.43
CA ALA A 536 18.56 -4.52 49.53
C ALA A 536 19.06 -5.06 50.88
N GLU A 537 18.90 -6.36 51.13
CA GLU A 537 19.38 -7.02 52.35
C GLU A 537 20.91 -7.03 52.45
N ALA A 538 21.61 -7.33 51.35
CA ALA A 538 23.08 -7.29 51.30
C ALA A 538 23.64 -5.87 51.52
N ASN A 539 23.00 -4.84 50.95
CA ASN A 539 23.37 -3.44 51.17
C ASN A 539 23.19 -3.04 52.64
N LYS A 540 22.08 -3.44 53.26
CA LYS A 540 21.81 -3.20 54.68
C LYS A 540 22.84 -3.88 55.58
N ALA A 541 23.21 -5.13 55.29
CA ALA A 541 24.23 -5.84 56.05
C ALA A 541 25.62 -5.20 55.91
N THR A 542 25.96 -4.71 54.72
CA THR A 542 27.21 -3.96 54.50
C THR A 542 27.27 -2.69 55.34
N GLN A 543 26.16 -1.95 55.44
CA GLN A 543 26.06 -0.76 56.27
C GLN A 543 26.20 -1.09 57.77
N ILE A 544 25.56 -2.17 58.24
CA ILE A 544 25.68 -2.65 59.62
C ILE A 544 27.15 -3.03 59.92
N ARG A 545 27.82 -3.71 58.99
CA ARG A 545 29.25 -4.04 59.11
C ARG A 545 30.11 -2.78 59.27
N GLN A 546 29.93 -1.80 58.39
CA GLN A 546 30.67 -0.52 58.46
C GLN A 546 30.44 0.21 59.78
N GLN A 547 29.20 0.23 60.28
CA GLN A 547 28.88 0.85 61.58
C GLN A 547 29.53 0.10 62.74
N ALA A 548 29.54 -1.24 62.70
CA ALA A 548 30.20 -2.06 63.71
C ALA A 548 31.72 -1.85 63.72
N GLU A 549 32.35 -1.80 62.54
CA GLU A 549 33.79 -1.55 62.36
C GLU A 549 34.18 -0.17 62.88
N ALA A 550 33.38 0.87 62.56
CA ALA A 550 33.59 2.22 63.09
C ALA A 550 33.48 2.25 64.63
N ALA A 551 32.44 1.63 65.19
CA ALA A 551 32.28 1.57 66.65
C ALA A 551 33.40 0.78 67.35
N GLN A 552 33.97 -0.24 66.71
CA GLN A 552 35.16 -0.94 67.22
C GLN A 552 36.39 -0.04 67.19
N ALA A 553 36.59 0.74 66.12
CA ALA A 553 37.69 1.69 66.02
C ALA A 553 37.59 2.78 67.11
N ASP A 554 36.39 3.32 67.35
CA ASP A 554 36.15 4.28 68.43
C ASP A 554 36.47 3.69 69.82
N ALA A 555 36.05 2.45 70.08
CA ALA A 555 36.37 1.75 71.33
C ALA A 555 37.88 1.46 71.48
N ALA A 556 38.58 1.19 70.38
CA ALA A 556 40.03 1.00 70.38
C ALA A 556 40.76 2.32 70.70
N ASN A 557 40.33 3.43 70.08
CA ASN A 557 40.85 4.77 70.36
C ASN A 557 40.61 5.17 71.82
N ALA A 558 39.42 4.90 72.37
CA ALA A 558 39.11 5.15 73.78
C ALA A 558 40.00 4.32 74.73
N THR A 559 40.27 3.06 74.38
CA THR A 559 41.19 2.19 75.14
C THR A 559 42.61 2.74 75.12
N GLN A 560 43.10 3.22 73.96
CA GLN A 560 44.41 3.82 73.84
C GLN A 560 44.52 5.13 74.64
N ALA A 561 43.50 6.00 74.57
CA ALA A 561 43.46 7.24 75.35
C ALA A 561 43.49 6.97 76.87
N ALA A 562 42.74 5.96 77.34
CA ALA A 562 42.77 5.56 78.75
C ALA A 562 44.13 5.01 79.19
N GLN A 563 44.84 4.28 78.33
CA GLN A 563 46.21 3.82 78.60
C GLN A 563 47.20 4.99 78.70
N GLN A 564 47.09 5.97 77.78
CA GLN A 564 47.93 7.17 77.81
C GLN A 564 47.69 8.01 79.07
N ALA A 565 46.43 8.14 79.51
CA ALA A 565 46.11 8.80 80.77
C ALA A 565 46.77 8.11 81.98
N LEU A 566 46.79 6.77 82.00
CA LEU A 566 47.46 6.02 83.06
C LEU A 566 48.97 6.25 83.06
N GLN A 567 49.61 6.22 81.88
CA GLN A 567 51.04 6.52 81.73
C GLN A 567 51.40 7.96 82.15
N ALA A 568 50.52 8.93 81.84
CA ALA A 568 50.69 10.31 82.26
C ALA A 568 50.64 10.44 83.80
N LEU A 569 49.76 9.69 84.47
CA LEU A 569 49.70 9.63 85.94
C LEU A 569 50.95 8.97 86.56
N ASP A 570 51.46 7.89 85.96
CA ASP A 570 52.74 7.28 86.37
C ASP A 570 53.91 8.26 86.26
N THR A 571 53.96 9.01 85.15
CA THR A 571 54.98 10.04 84.90
C THR A 571 54.85 11.19 85.89
N ALA A 572 53.63 11.65 86.17
CA ALA A 572 53.35 12.70 87.14
C ALA A 572 53.77 12.27 88.56
N LYS A 573 53.49 11.03 88.96
CA LYS A 573 53.93 10.48 90.24
C LYS A 573 55.45 10.53 90.39
N ALA A 574 56.18 10.00 89.42
CA ALA A 574 57.65 10.01 89.43
C ALA A 574 58.21 11.46 89.49
N THR A 575 57.58 12.39 88.78
CA THR A 575 57.95 13.81 88.76
C THR A 575 57.72 14.46 90.13
N HIS A 576 56.56 14.23 90.76
CA HIS A 576 56.24 14.77 92.07
C HIS A 576 57.08 14.15 93.20
N GLU A 577 57.38 12.85 93.16
CA GLU A 577 58.28 12.18 94.13
C GLU A 577 59.70 12.75 94.04
N ARG A 578 60.20 12.96 92.81
CA ARG A 578 61.49 13.62 92.59
C ARG A 578 61.50 15.06 93.13
N ALA A 579 60.48 15.85 92.80
CA ALA A 579 60.34 17.22 93.28
C ALA A 579 60.24 17.29 94.82
N MET A 580 59.57 16.33 95.46
CA MET A 580 59.51 16.21 96.91
C MET A 580 60.88 15.95 97.52
N ALA A 581 61.65 14.99 96.98
CA ALA A 581 62.99 14.67 97.47
C ALA A 581 63.97 15.85 97.29
N GLU A 582 63.92 16.52 96.14
CA GLU A 582 64.71 17.73 95.86
C GLU A 582 64.34 18.87 96.84
N THR A 583 63.04 19.10 97.08
CA THR A 583 62.55 20.13 98.02
C THR A 583 62.93 19.82 99.47
N GLN A 584 62.85 18.56 99.91
CA GLN A 584 63.28 18.14 101.25
C GLN A 584 64.79 18.30 101.46
N THR A 585 65.58 17.97 100.43
CA THR A 585 67.04 18.18 100.45
C THR A 585 67.37 19.66 100.55
N ALA A 586 66.70 20.50 99.76
CA ALA A 586 66.85 21.95 99.82
C ALA A 586 66.43 22.52 101.20
N LEU A 587 65.36 21.99 101.80
CA LEU A 587 64.91 22.39 103.14
C LEU A 587 65.95 22.02 104.22
N ALA A 588 66.56 20.84 104.14
CA ALA A 588 67.60 20.40 105.06
C ALA A 588 68.88 21.23 104.91
N GLN A 589 69.30 21.55 103.68
CA GLN A 589 70.42 22.44 103.39
C GLN A 589 70.15 23.86 103.91
N THR A 590 68.94 24.38 103.70
CA THR A 590 68.50 25.70 104.21
C THR A 590 68.51 25.71 105.74
N ALA A 591 68.04 24.64 106.40
CA ALA A 591 68.08 24.51 107.86
C ALA A 591 69.52 24.46 108.41
N ALA A 592 70.43 23.74 107.72
CA ALA A 592 71.84 23.72 108.06
C ALA A 592 72.49 25.10 107.87
N ALA A 593 72.15 25.82 106.80
CA ALA A 593 72.61 27.18 106.55
C ALA A 593 72.10 28.17 107.60
N ILE A 594 70.83 28.07 108.04
CA ILE A 594 70.29 28.85 109.15
C ILE A 594 71.06 28.57 110.45
N ASN A 595 71.31 27.29 110.77
CA ASN A 595 72.07 26.92 111.97
C ASN A 595 73.51 27.43 111.92
N HIS A 596 74.18 27.30 110.77
CA HIS A 596 75.52 27.85 110.56
C HIS A 596 75.52 29.37 110.74
N ALA A 597 74.61 30.08 110.08
CA ALA A 597 74.48 31.54 110.20
C ALA A 597 74.16 31.97 111.65
N ARG A 598 73.38 31.20 112.41
CA ARG A 598 73.15 31.45 113.85
C ARG A 598 74.43 31.26 114.67
N VAL A 599 75.21 30.21 114.40
CA VAL A 599 76.51 30.00 115.05
C VAL A 599 77.48 31.12 114.70
N GLU A 600 77.49 31.61 113.46
CA GLU A 600 78.28 32.77 113.04
C GLU A 600 77.84 34.04 113.78
N VAL A 601 76.54 34.28 113.95
CA VAL A 601 76.01 35.38 114.78
C VAL A 601 76.46 35.23 116.23
N GLU A 602 76.35 34.05 116.84
CA GLU A 602 76.78 33.79 118.22
C GLU A 602 78.29 33.95 118.39
N THR A 603 79.08 33.49 117.43
CA THR A 603 80.54 33.63 117.42
C THR A 603 80.94 35.10 117.24
N ALA A 604 80.26 35.84 116.36
CA ALA A 604 80.47 37.27 116.17
C ALA A 604 80.08 38.07 117.43
N LEU A 605 79.01 37.68 118.14
CA LEU A 605 78.62 38.23 119.43
C LEU A 605 79.66 37.94 120.53
N ALA A 606 80.19 36.72 120.59
CA ALA A 606 81.24 36.36 121.54
C ALA A 606 82.57 37.09 121.26
N ALA A 607 82.97 37.19 119.99
CA ALA A 607 84.13 37.96 119.56
C ALA A 607 83.95 39.46 119.85
N LYS A 608 82.73 39.99 119.70
CA LYS A 608 82.39 41.35 120.11
C LYS A 608 82.54 41.51 121.63
N ALA A 609 82.05 40.57 122.44
CA ALA A 609 82.19 40.62 123.89
C ALA A 609 83.67 40.61 124.35
N GLN A 610 84.53 39.82 123.69
CA GLN A 610 85.97 39.85 123.93
C GLN A 610 86.61 41.16 123.47
N ALA A 611 86.22 41.69 122.31
CA ALA A 611 86.69 42.99 121.82
C ALA A 611 86.24 44.14 122.75
N ASP A 612 85.03 44.06 123.30
CA ASP A 612 84.49 44.98 124.31
C ASP A 612 85.30 44.90 125.61
N GLN A 613 85.65 43.69 126.06
CA GLN A 613 86.48 43.49 127.25
C GLN A 613 87.93 43.96 127.04
N ALA A 614 88.52 43.70 125.87
CA ALA A 614 89.84 44.18 125.49
C ALA A 614 89.86 45.71 125.30
N LEU A 615 88.79 46.31 124.79
CA LEU A 615 88.60 47.75 124.74
C LEU A 615 88.50 48.33 126.16
N ALA A 616 87.74 47.68 127.06
CA ALA A 616 87.62 48.08 128.46
C ALA A 616 88.97 48.01 129.19
N GLN A 617 89.75 46.96 128.96
CA GLN A 617 91.10 46.81 129.52
C GLN A 617 92.07 47.84 128.92
N ALA A 618 92.06 48.06 127.61
CA ALA A 618 92.88 49.10 126.98
C ALA A 618 92.54 50.52 127.51
N VAL A 619 91.26 50.77 127.81
CA VAL A 619 90.82 52.02 128.48
C VAL A 619 91.32 52.08 129.92
N ALA A 620 91.40 50.95 130.63
CA ALA A 620 91.95 50.88 131.98
C ALA A 620 93.48 51.06 132.01
N ASP A 621 94.21 50.41 131.09
CA ASP A 621 95.67 50.53 130.94
C ASP A 621 96.07 51.95 130.54
N LEU A 622 95.29 52.60 129.65
CA LEU A 622 95.46 54.02 129.32
C LEU A 622 95.38 54.92 130.57
N LYS A 623 94.54 54.59 131.55
CA LYS A 623 94.42 55.35 132.81
C LYS A 623 95.60 55.11 133.76
N ALA A 624 96.32 54.00 133.62
CA ALA A 624 97.43 53.61 134.50
C ALA A 624 98.83 53.89 133.90
N ALA A 625 98.91 54.36 132.65
CA ALA A 625 100.16 54.57 131.94
C ALA A 625 100.94 55.82 132.39
N ASP A 626 102.27 55.68 132.50
CA ASP A 626 103.22 56.76 132.83
C ASP A 626 103.35 57.76 131.65
N PRO A 627 103.73 59.06 131.85
CA PRO A 627 103.62 60.12 130.85
C PRO A 627 104.33 59.85 129.51
N THR A 628 105.35 59.00 129.49
CA THR A 628 106.08 58.62 128.27
C THR A 628 105.35 57.58 127.41
N GLN A 629 104.28 56.94 127.91
CA GLN A 629 103.57 55.82 127.24
C GLN A 629 102.09 56.12 126.90
N VAL A 630 101.52 57.25 127.37
CA VAL A 630 100.09 57.61 127.21
C VAL A 630 99.64 57.72 125.75
N ALA A 631 100.45 58.30 124.86
CA ALA A 631 100.11 58.45 123.44
C ALA A 631 99.97 57.09 122.74
N GLN A 632 100.83 56.13 123.10
CA GLN A 632 100.81 54.78 122.57
C GLN A 632 99.58 54.02 123.07
N ALA A 633 99.24 54.14 124.35
CA ALA A 633 98.04 53.54 124.94
C ALA A 633 96.73 54.11 124.35
N ALA A 634 96.67 55.40 124.03
CA ALA A 634 95.48 56.03 123.44
C ALA A 634 95.20 55.51 122.02
N GLN A 635 96.28 55.26 121.26
CA GLN A 635 96.20 54.69 119.93
C GLN A 635 95.66 53.24 119.95
N VAL A 636 95.99 52.48 121.00
CA VAL A 636 95.44 51.14 121.24
C VAL A 636 93.93 51.22 121.49
N VAL A 637 93.44 52.18 122.29
CA VAL A 637 91.99 52.36 122.53
C VAL A 637 91.25 52.70 121.23
N ILE A 638 91.79 53.58 120.38
CA ILE A 638 91.17 53.92 119.08
C ILE A 638 91.13 52.70 118.16
N GLN A 639 92.20 51.90 118.12
CA GLN A 639 92.21 50.64 117.38
C GLN A 639 91.17 49.65 117.89
N ARG A 640 91.10 49.43 119.22
CA ARG A 640 90.12 48.52 119.83
C ARG A 640 88.68 48.99 119.61
N ARG A 641 88.43 50.31 119.55
CA ARG A 641 87.10 50.86 119.22
C ARG A 641 86.69 50.58 117.77
N ARG A 642 87.62 50.72 116.82
CA ARG A 642 87.38 50.36 115.42
C ARG A 642 87.13 48.86 115.26
N GLU A 643 87.84 48.05 116.03
CA GLU A 643 87.64 46.60 116.05
C GLU A 643 86.23 46.24 116.55
N VAL A 644 85.76 46.82 117.66
CA VAL A 644 84.38 46.62 118.14
C VAL A 644 83.35 47.02 117.09
N GLN A 645 83.55 48.15 116.41
CA GLN A 645 82.61 48.63 115.38
C GLN A 645 82.59 47.70 114.15
N ALA A 646 83.74 47.20 113.70
CA ALA A 646 83.80 46.19 112.64
C ALA A 646 83.12 44.87 113.06
N ARG A 647 83.12 44.50 114.35
CA ARG A 647 82.38 43.34 114.86
C ARG A 647 80.87 43.55 114.84
N VAL A 648 80.37 44.78 115.01
CA VAL A 648 78.93 45.09 114.90
C VAL A 648 78.44 44.94 113.45
N GLU A 649 79.19 45.47 112.48
CA GLU A 649 78.85 45.31 111.05
C GLU A 649 78.86 43.84 110.60
N ALA A 650 79.78 43.03 111.15
CA ALA A 650 79.81 41.59 110.91
C ALA A 650 78.57 40.86 111.50
N ILE A 651 78.04 41.32 112.63
CA ILE A 651 76.80 40.78 113.21
C ILE A 651 75.59 41.12 112.32
N ASP A 652 75.49 42.36 111.83
CA ASP A 652 74.39 42.78 110.96
C ASP A 652 74.36 41.99 109.64
N GLN A 653 75.53 41.74 109.04
CA GLN A 653 75.65 40.90 107.84
C GLN A 653 75.24 39.44 108.11
N ALA A 654 75.64 38.86 109.24
CA ALA A 654 75.28 37.50 109.62
C ALA A 654 73.78 37.38 109.98
N ALA A 655 73.20 38.38 110.64
CA ALA A 655 71.77 38.43 110.96
C ALA A 655 70.89 38.56 109.71
N PHE A 656 71.33 39.34 108.72
CA PHE A 656 70.65 39.45 107.42
C PHE A 656 70.67 38.12 106.64
N ALA A 657 71.77 37.36 106.72
CA ALA A 657 71.85 36.01 106.14
C ALA A 657 70.84 35.03 106.78
N VAL A 658 70.56 35.15 108.09
CA VAL A 658 69.51 34.35 108.75
C VAL A 658 68.13 34.69 108.19
N LEU A 659 67.77 35.97 108.07
CA LEU A 659 66.45 36.41 107.60
C LEU A 659 66.16 35.98 106.15
N THR A 660 67.14 36.04 105.27
CA THR A 660 67.01 35.63 103.86
C THR A 660 66.81 34.12 103.71
N GLN A 661 67.52 33.32 104.52
CA GLN A 661 67.35 31.86 104.56
C GLN A 661 66.00 31.47 105.18
N ASP A 662 65.49 32.22 106.15
CA ASP A 662 64.15 32.01 106.74
C ASP A 662 63.01 32.25 105.73
N GLY A 663 63.11 33.29 104.90
CA GLY A 663 62.17 33.52 103.79
C GLY A 663 62.19 32.37 102.78
N THR A 664 63.38 31.86 102.45
CA THR A 664 63.55 30.70 101.54
C THR A 664 62.96 29.43 102.13
N ARG A 665 63.14 29.19 103.44
CA ARG A 665 62.54 28.08 104.17
C ARG A 665 61.01 28.11 104.13
N ALA A 666 60.39 29.29 104.28
CA ALA A 666 58.93 29.43 104.22
C ALA A 666 58.37 29.08 102.82
N HIS A 667 59.02 29.54 101.76
CA HIS A 667 58.63 29.21 100.38
C HIS A 667 58.78 27.71 100.07
N LEU A 668 59.91 27.09 100.46
CA LEU A 668 60.13 25.65 100.29
C LEU A 668 59.13 24.81 101.10
N THR A 669 58.74 25.27 102.30
CA THR A 669 57.72 24.60 103.13
C THR A 669 56.35 24.62 102.46
N ALA A 670 55.96 25.76 101.86
CA ALA A 670 54.71 25.86 101.09
C ALA A 670 54.74 24.99 99.82
N ALA A 671 55.87 24.95 99.11
CA ALA A 671 56.06 24.10 97.92
C ALA A 671 56.02 22.60 98.26
N LEU A 672 56.61 22.19 99.40
CA LEU A 672 56.54 20.82 99.90
C LEU A 672 55.09 20.43 100.26
N ALA A 673 54.36 21.30 100.95
CA ALA A 673 52.96 21.08 101.29
C ALA A 673 52.07 20.96 100.05
N GLN A 674 52.35 21.75 99.00
CA GLN A 674 51.66 21.63 97.72
C GLN A 674 51.96 20.30 97.02
N THR A 675 53.23 19.92 96.91
CA THR A 675 53.67 18.66 96.30
C THR A 675 53.10 17.44 97.05
N GLN A 676 53.00 17.52 98.38
CA GLN A 676 52.36 16.49 99.22
C GLN A 676 50.86 16.35 98.93
N ARG A 677 50.14 17.46 98.73
CA ARG A 677 48.71 17.42 98.36
C ARG A 677 48.50 16.82 96.98
N ASP A 678 49.35 17.20 96.02
CA ASP A 678 49.27 16.67 94.65
C ASP A 678 49.58 15.16 94.62
N LEU A 679 50.58 14.71 95.40
CA LEU A 679 50.90 13.28 95.54
C LEU A 679 49.77 12.48 96.23
N ALA A 680 49.12 13.07 97.25
CA ALA A 680 48.01 12.45 97.96
C ALA A 680 46.74 12.29 97.09
N ALA A 681 46.55 13.14 96.08
CA ALA A 681 45.42 13.07 95.15
C ALA A 681 45.60 12.04 94.02
N LEU A 682 46.84 11.64 93.70
CA LEU A 682 47.15 10.73 92.60
C LEU A 682 46.57 9.31 92.71
N PRO A 683 46.54 8.64 93.89
CA PRO A 683 45.99 7.29 94.02
C PRO A 683 44.50 7.21 93.62
N ALA A 684 43.69 8.20 94.02
CA ALA A 684 42.29 8.26 93.65
C ALA A 684 42.10 8.44 92.13
N ARG A 685 42.84 9.38 91.53
CA ARG A 685 42.83 9.61 90.07
C ARG A 685 43.31 8.39 89.28
N ARG A 686 44.28 7.64 89.81
CA ARG A 686 44.75 6.39 89.22
C ARG A 686 43.67 5.32 89.25
N ALA A 687 43.01 5.12 90.39
CA ALA A 687 41.94 4.14 90.51
C ALA A 687 40.78 4.44 89.54
N GLU A 688 40.42 5.72 89.38
CA GLU A 688 39.43 6.16 88.37
C GLU A 688 39.88 5.86 86.94
N ALA A 689 41.15 6.12 86.60
CA ALA A 689 41.72 5.84 85.28
C ALA A 689 41.83 4.32 84.99
N GLU A 690 42.16 3.50 85.99
CA GLU A 690 42.19 2.03 85.87
C GLU A 690 40.78 1.46 85.66
N ALA A 691 39.78 1.99 86.37
CA ALA A 691 38.37 1.63 86.17
C ALA A 691 37.89 2.02 84.75
N ALA A 692 38.25 3.22 84.28
CA ALA A 692 37.94 3.67 82.92
C ALA A 692 38.61 2.80 81.84
N LEU A 693 39.87 2.39 82.04
CA LEU A 693 40.57 1.49 81.12
C LEU A 693 39.90 0.10 81.06
N ASN A 694 39.50 -0.46 82.20
CA ASN A 694 38.82 -1.75 82.23
C ASN A 694 37.44 -1.68 81.58
N ALA A 695 36.70 -0.59 81.76
CA ALA A 695 35.45 -0.34 81.06
C ALA A 695 35.66 -0.24 79.53
N ALA A 696 36.67 0.52 79.08
CA ALA A 696 37.00 0.66 77.67
C ALA A 696 37.40 -0.68 77.02
N ARG A 697 38.20 -1.52 77.72
CA ARG A 697 38.57 -2.87 77.25
C ARG A 697 37.36 -3.79 77.11
N THR A 698 36.43 -3.72 78.06
CA THR A 698 35.19 -4.52 78.04
C THR A 698 34.31 -4.12 76.84
N GLU A 699 34.19 -2.82 76.60
CA GLU A 699 33.44 -2.31 75.45
C GLU A 699 34.12 -2.68 74.12
N LEU A 700 35.45 -2.60 74.02
CA LEU A 700 36.19 -3.03 72.83
C LEU A 700 35.97 -4.52 72.51
N ALA A 701 36.00 -5.39 73.53
CA ALA A 701 35.73 -6.82 73.36
C ALA A 701 34.30 -7.07 72.86
N LYS A 702 33.31 -6.35 73.39
CA LYS A 702 31.92 -6.40 72.94
C LYS A 702 31.76 -5.93 71.49
N ARG A 703 32.45 -4.85 71.09
CA ARG A 703 32.42 -4.35 69.70
C ARG A 703 33.10 -5.29 68.72
N ALA A 704 34.19 -5.94 69.12
CA ALA A 704 34.85 -6.95 68.30
C ALA A 704 33.94 -8.16 67.98
N GLU A 705 33.17 -8.64 68.95
CA GLU A 705 32.19 -9.71 68.71
C GLU A 705 31.03 -9.24 67.82
N ALA A 706 30.56 -7.99 67.97
CA ALA A 706 29.54 -7.42 67.09
C ALA A 706 30.03 -7.31 65.63
N VAL A 707 31.29 -6.93 65.40
CA VAL A 707 31.90 -6.92 64.05
C VAL A 707 31.95 -8.34 63.48
N LYS A 708 32.37 -9.33 64.27
CA LYS A 708 32.40 -10.73 63.83
C LYS A 708 31.01 -11.23 63.37
N GLN A 709 29.96 -10.91 64.12
CA GLN A 709 28.58 -11.24 63.74
C GLN A 709 28.13 -10.50 62.48
N ALA A 710 28.45 -9.21 62.35
CA ALA A 710 28.12 -8.41 61.18
C ALA A 710 28.84 -8.90 59.90
N VAL A 711 30.11 -9.32 60.02
CA VAL A 711 30.88 -9.93 58.92
C VAL A 711 30.22 -11.24 58.48
N ALA A 712 29.93 -12.16 59.42
CA ALA A 712 29.28 -13.43 59.10
C ALA A 712 27.91 -13.25 58.43
N GLN A 713 27.12 -12.27 58.89
CA GLN A 713 25.83 -11.93 58.29
C GLN A 713 25.99 -11.34 56.88
N ALA A 714 26.97 -10.46 56.66
CA ALA A 714 27.25 -9.87 55.36
C ALA A 714 27.70 -10.94 54.34
N ASP A 715 28.57 -11.88 54.75
CA ASP A 715 29.03 -12.97 53.89
C ASP A 715 27.90 -13.93 53.49
N ALA A 716 27.01 -14.27 54.43
CA ALA A 716 25.84 -15.10 54.15
C ALA A 716 24.89 -14.43 53.14
N LEU A 717 24.60 -13.13 53.31
CA LEU A 717 23.73 -12.38 52.40
C LEU A 717 24.39 -12.13 51.04
N ALA A 718 25.73 -12.01 50.98
CA ALA A 718 26.46 -11.96 49.71
C ALA A 718 26.31 -13.25 48.90
N GLN A 719 26.30 -14.42 49.56
CA GLN A 719 26.01 -15.70 48.89
C GLN A 719 24.57 -15.76 48.40
N THR A 720 23.59 -15.32 49.19
CA THR A 720 22.18 -15.24 48.78
C THR A 720 22.00 -14.34 47.57
N LEU A 721 22.66 -13.17 47.55
CA LEU A 721 22.66 -12.26 46.40
C LEU A 721 23.21 -12.93 45.14
N ALA A 722 24.35 -13.63 45.24
CA ALA A 722 24.94 -14.35 44.12
C ALA A 722 24.00 -15.46 43.58
N GLN A 723 23.32 -16.19 44.47
CA GLN A 723 22.33 -17.21 44.07
C GLN A 723 21.12 -16.59 43.37
N ALA A 724 20.57 -15.48 43.91
CA ALA A 724 19.46 -14.77 43.29
C ALA A 724 19.84 -14.22 41.91
N GLN A 725 21.08 -13.74 41.74
CA GLN A 725 21.57 -13.24 40.47
C GLN A 725 21.71 -14.35 39.42
N ASN A 726 22.25 -15.51 39.80
CA ASN A 726 22.30 -16.67 38.92
C ASN A 726 20.89 -17.15 38.50
N ALA A 727 19.93 -17.17 39.44
CA ALA A 727 18.54 -17.55 39.15
C ALA A 727 17.85 -16.57 38.20
N HIS A 728 18.10 -15.26 38.36
CA HIS A 728 17.64 -14.24 37.45
C HIS A 728 18.22 -14.40 36.03
N ASP A 729 19.52 -14.64 35.92
CA ASP A 729 20.18 -14.81 34.62
C ASP A 729 19.70 -16.09 33.89
N GLN A 730 19.44 -17.17 34.63
CA GLN A 730 18.79 -18.37 34.09
C GLN A 730 17.37 -18.07 33.59
N ALA A 731 16.56 -17.34 34.37
CA ALA A 731 15.21 -16.97 33.94
C ALA A 731 15.22 -16.07 32.70
N ARG A 732 16.21 -15.17 32.58
CA ARG A 732 16.42 -14.34 31.39
C ARG A 732 16.74 -15.21 30.17
N ALA A 733 17.66 -16.18 30.32
CA ALA A 733 17.98 -17.12 29.24
C ALA A 733 16.76 -17.97 28.81
N MET A 734 15.88 -18.33 29.75
CA MET A 734 14.62 -19.03 29.44
C MET A 734 13.68 -18.17 28.58
N VAL A 735 13.56 -16.87 28.86
CA VAL A 735 12.76 -15.94 28.04
C VAL A 735 13.32 -15.83 26.62
N GLU A 736 14.64 -15.65 26.48
CA GLU A 736 15.28 -15.57 25.16
C GLU A 736 15.06 -16.86 24.35
N LYS A 737 15.22 -18.02 24.98
CA LYS A 737 14.94 -19.31 24.35
C LYS A 737 13.46 -19.44 23.93
N ALA A 738 12.52 -19.12 24.82
CA ALA A 738 11.10 -19.21 24.52
C ALA A 738 10.69 -18.29 23.37
N LYS A 739 11.27 -17.08 23.28
CA LYS A 739 11.05 -16.15 22.16
C LYS A 739 11.63 -16.68 20.84
N ALA A 740 12.81 -17.29 20.87
CA ALA A 740 13.39 -17.94 19.70
C ALA A 740 12.52 -19.12 19.20
N ASP A 741 12.05 -19.96 20.12
CA ASP A 741 11.15 -21.08 19.79
C ASP A 741 9.82 -20.56 19.22
N GLN A 742 9.23 -19.50 19.80
CA GLN A 742 8.03 -18.84 19.27
C GLN A 742 8.25 -18.32 17.84
N ALA A 743 9.37 -17.65 17.58
CA ALA A 743 9.69 -17.13 16.26
C ALA A 743 9.85 -18.25 15.21
N ALA A 744 10.48 -19.37 15.59
CA ALA A 744 10.65 -20.53 14.71
C ALA A 744 9.31 -21.18 14.34
N VAL A 745 8.42 -21.34 15.33
CA VAL A 745 7.08 -21.89 15.10
C VAL A 745 6.23 -20.94 14.27
N ALA A 746 6.27 -19.62 14.55
CA ALA A 746 5.55 -18.61 13.77
C ALA A 746 5.99 -18.56 12.31
N LYS A 747 7.30 -18.66 12.04
CA LYS A 747 7.83 -18.74 10.68
C LYS A 747 7.32 -19.99 9.95
N THR A 748 7.40 -21.16 10.60
CA THR A 748 6.93 -22.42 10.04
C THR A 748 5.42 -22.37 9.74
N PHE A 749 4.64 -21.72 10.60
CA PHE A 749 3.21 -21.51 10.38
C PHE A 749 2.95 -20.63 9.14
N ALA A 750 3.65 -19.50 9.00
CA ALA A 750 3.52 -18.60 7.86
C ALA A 750 3.89 -19.26 6.53
N ASP A 751 5.00 -20.01 6.50
CA ASP A 751 5.46 -20.72 5.30
C ASP A 751 4.43 -21.76 4.83
N LYS A 752 3.72 -22.40 5.77
CA LYS A 752 2.69 -23.40 5.46
C LYS A 752 1.28 -22.83 5.29
N SER A 753 1.00 -21.61 5.76
CA SER A 753 -0.30 -20.96 5.55
C SER A 753 -0.42 -20.28 4.19
N ALA A 754 0.68 -19.81 3.61
CA ALA A 754 0.66 -19.14 2.30
C ALA A 754 0.04 -19.99 1.17
N PRO A 755 0.32 -21.31 1.05
CA PRO A 755 -0.36 -22.17 0.08
C PRO A 755 -1.88 -22.28 0.31
N LEU A 756 -2.35 -22.23 1.56
CA LEU A 756 -3.78 -22.26 1.88
C LEU A 756 -4.46 -20.97 1.42
N ASP A 757 -3.84 -19.83 1.64
CA ASP A 757 -4.39 -18.54 1.19
C ASP A 757 -4.50 -18.49 -0.34
N ALA A 758 -3.47 -18.96 -1.05
CA ALA A 758 -3.50 -19.09 -2.51
C ALA A 758 -4.59 -20.08 -2.96
N ALA A 759 -4.73 -21.24 -2.32
CA ALA A 759 -5.76 -22.22 -2.64
C ALA A 759 -7.18 -21.65 -2.41
N ARG A 760 -7.39 -20.87 -1.35
CA ARG A 760 -8.67 -20.20 -1.06
C ARG A 760 -9.01 -19.13 -2.09
N GLN A 761 -8.03 -18.36 -2.55
CA GLN A 761 -8.23 -17.38 -3.62
C GLN A 761 -8.65 -18.07 -4.92
N THR A 762 -7.95 -19.15 -5.31
CA THR A 762 -8.31 -19.96 -6.48
C THR A 762 -9.72 -20.55 -6.35
N LEU A 763 -10.06 -21.11 -5.18
CA LEU A 763 -11.39 -21.67 -4.92
C LEU A 763 -12.49 -20.60 -5.03
N ALA A 764 -12.25 -19.40 -4.50
CA ALA A 764 -13.20 -18.29 -4.59
C ALA A 764 -13.44 -17.88 -6.05
N ALA A 765 -12.37 -17.73 -6.84
CA ALA A 765 -12.47 -17.40 -8.26
C ALA A 765 -13.26 -18.47 -9.05
N LEU A 766 -12.94 -19.76 -8.85
CA LEU A 766 -13.65 -20.86 -9.50
C LEU A 766 -15.13 -20.94 -9.12
N LYS A 767 -15.47 -20.65 -7.85
CA LYS A 767 -16.87 -20.60 -7.39
C LYS A 767 -17.64 -19.48 -8.09
N THR A 768 -17.05 -18.29 -8.20
CA THR A 768 -17.65 -17.17 -8.94
C THR A 768 -17.85 -17.53 -10.42
N ASP A 769 -16.86 -18.16 -11.06
CA ASP A 769 -16.99 -18.59 -12.46
C ASP A 769 -18.10 -19.64 -12.63
N LEU A 770 -18.21 -20.60 -11.70
CA LEU A 770 -19.27 -21.61 -11.72
C LEU A 770 -20.66 -20.96 -11.60
N GLU A 771 -20.84 -19.99 -10.70
CA GLU A 771 -22.10 -19.25 -10.54
C GLU A 771 -22.50 -18.52 -11.82
N LEU A 772 -21.55 -17.88 -12.50
CA LEU A 772 -21.80 -17.18 -13.77
C LEU A 772 -22.21 -18.14 -14.87
N LEU A 773 -21.51 -19.27 -15.03
CA LEU A 773 -21.86 -20.29 -16.02
C LEU A 773 -23.24 -20.91 -15.72
N GLN A 774 -23.58 -21.13 -14.45
CA GLN A 774 -24.90 -21.64 -14.04
C GLN A 774 -26.01 -20.62 -14.34
N ALA A 775 -25.76 -19.33 -14.09
CA ALA A 775 -26.69 -18.27 -14.43
C ALA A 775 -26.92 -18.19 -15.95
N GLU A 776 -25.86 -18.29 -16.75
CA GLU A 776 -25.98 -18.34 -18.21
C GLU A 776 -26.78 -19.55 -18.69
N SER A 777 -26.49 -20.74 -18.17
CA SER A 777 -27.19 -21.97 -18.53
C SER A 777 -28.69 -21.87 -18.28
N LYS A 778 -29.09 -21.32 -17.12
CA LYS A 778 -30.51 -21.05 -16.77
C LYS A 778 -31.19 -20.10 -17.76
N ARG A 779 -30.50 -19.06 -18.24
CA ARG A 779 -31.08 -18.15 -19.25
C ARG A 779 -31.21 -18.82 -20.61
N SER A 780 -30.22 -19.62 -21.02
CA SER A 780 -30.27 -20.32 -22.31
C SER A 780 -31.45 -21.30 -22.37
N THR A 781 -31.71 -22.02 -21.27
CA THR A 781 -32.85 -22.94 -21.16
C THR A 781 -34.18 -22.21 -21.07
N ALA A 782 -34.25 -21.08 -20.36
CA ALA A 782 -35.45 -20.23 -20.32
C ALA A 782 -35.79 -19.62 -21.69
N GLY A 783 -34.79 -19.19 -22.47
CA GLY A 783 -34.98 -18.70 -23.84
C GLY A 783 -35.47 -19.77 -24.80
N GLN A 784 -34.94 -20.99 -24.71
CA GLN A 784 -35.42 -22.14 -25.48
C GLN A 784 -36.86 -22.55 -25.11
N ALA A 785 -37.22 -22.47 -23.82
CA ALA A 785 -38.58 -22.76 -23.35
C ALA A 785 -39.61 -21.68 -23.76
N ALA A 786 -39.18 -20.43 -23.95
CA ALA A 786 -40.01 -19.35 -24.46
C ALA A 786 -40.22 -19.40 -25.98
N LEU A 787 -39.26 -19.94 -26.73
CA LEU A 787 -39.37 -20.19 -28.18
C LEU A 787 -40.19 -21.45 -28.53
N ALA A 788 -40.40 -22.35 -27.55
CA ALA A 788 -41.19 -23.58 -27.71
C ALA A 788 -42.67 -23.41 -27.32
N LYS A 789 -43.09 -22.22 -26.88
CA LYS A 789 -44.48 -21.81 -26.64
C LYS A 789 -44.90 -20.81 -27.70
#